data_AF-A0A1H1TW90-F1
#
_entry.id   AF-A0A1H1TW90-F1
#
_cell.length_a   1.000
_cell.length_b   1.000
_cell.length_c   1.000
_cell.angle_alpha   90.00
_cell.angle_beta   90.00
_cell.angle_gamma   90.00
#
_symmetry.space_group_name_H-M   'P 1'
#
loop_
_entity.id
_entity.type
_entity.pdbx_description
1 polymer ?
#
loop_
_entity_poly.entity_id
_entity_poly.type
_entity_poly.pdbx_seq_one_letter_code
_entity_poly.pdbx_strand_id
1 'polypeptide(L)'
;MHSDLEVDGPHGVIPVRVFEPDGAAGAVLVWAHGGGFRHGGLGMPESDHVGAELARRANAIVISVGYRLAVAGVRYPVPLDDVHAVWNWVAGRDDLPKRKAIGGASAGAALALATAIRARDTSATAPDLVLLAYPFVHFPVPDLGLGRHLEDTEELVRNYVGRISDLPPEAMPGAARLDGLPPVHILLSEHDDLRPSGEILERQLREVHVEVESFLARGSTHGHLNRPLDEPEAVDVSLGFFASALRVPQEAPRWLRRDGEPRLEFGADYNPEQWPREVWADDVRAMREAGVTIVSLGIFSWARLEPAEGRYDFGWLDEVIDLLHANGILVDLATPTASPPPWLTTEHPEILPVDRDGRTVWPGARQHWRPTSPVFRDHALRLVRRLANRYAHHPALAAWHVSNELGCHNVHDYSDDAARAFRIWLRARYRNLDSLNSAWGTDFWSQRYGEWQQILPPRHANGPVNPTQQLDFKRFSSDALKDHYLAERRILRELTPQIPVTTNFMVAGDINDMNYPDWAAEVDFVANDHYSRPGPQSRDELSFSANLSGNLITGRPWFLMEHSTSAVNWQPVNVPKLSGELARDSLTHVAHGADGVCFFQWRQSRAGAEKYHSAMLPHAGETSAIFRAVTDLGARLRSLSDIAGIARTPAEVAVLIDYESWWVAELDSHPTDRLRYRAEALDWYTALLDRGIRADVVPAAADLSGYRLVVAPILHVVPAALQERLAEYVSAGGHLVTTYFSGIVDEFDHAWPGAYPGALRDLLGIRVEEFAPLLDGVSVPLTNGTSGTLWSERVEVTDPAVKVLAGYRDGGPAVTRREVGEGSAAYVSTRLGPHGLAAILDDLLLPAGATSELPAELRGKVELAVRGPARFLINRTDEPVDLSGVPDAPATLPARGVVIVR
;
A
#
# COMPACT_ATOMS: atom_id res chain seq x y z
N MET A 1 -3.79 21.98 9.97
CA MET A 1 -4.16 23.23 10.71
C MET A 1 -4.69 24.25 9.71
N HIS A 2 -5.37 25.33 10.12
CA HIS A 2 -5.73 26.42 9.19
C HIS A 2 -5.42 27.81 9.76
N SER A 3 -5.19 28.77 8.86
CA SER A 3 -4.99 30.19 9.17
C SER A 3 -5.71 31.08 8.15
N ASP A 4 -6.21 32.22 8.61
CA ASP A 4 -6.86 33.21 7.73
C ASP A 4 -5.85 34.31 7.39
N LEU A 5 -5.75 34.65 6.11
CA LEU A 5 -4.86 35.68 5.56
C LEU A 5 -5.63 36.63 4.64
N GLU A 6 -4.99 37.75 4.31
CA GLU A 6 -5.51 38.77 3.41
C GLU A 6 -4.59 38.89 2.19
N VAL A 7 -5.17 38.90 0.99
CA VAL A 7 -4.47 39.06 -0.29
C VAL A 7 -4.95 40.35 -0.97
N ASP A 8 -4.01 41.17 -1.45
CA ASP A 8 -4.36 42.39 -2.17
C ASP A 8 -4.95 42.08 -3.56
N GLY A 9 -6.18 42.55 -3.79
CA GLY A 9 -6.90 42.41 -5.05
C GLY A 9 -7.14 43.76 -5.74
N PRO A 10 -7.48 43.75 -7.04
CA PRO A 10 -7.71 44.97 -7.83
C PRO A 10 -8.91 45.80 -7.34
N HIS A 11 -9.84 45.21 -6.58
CA HIS A 11 -10.99 45.90 -6.00
C HIS A 11 -10.97 45.89 -4.46
N GLY A 12 -9.78 45.79 -3.87
CA GLY A 12 -9.54 45.74 -2.42
C GLY A 12 -9.16 44.37 -1.91
N VAL A 13 -8.96 44.26 -0.59
CA VAL A 13 -8.49 43.05 0.11
C VAL A 13 -9.43 41.86 -0.11
N ILE A 14 -8.84 40.68 -0.34
CA ILE A 14 -9.51 39.40 -0.53
C ILE A 14 -9.14 38.47 0.64
N PRO A 15 -10.10 38.04 1.47
CA PRO A 15 -9.82 37.08 2.53
C PRO A 15 -9.58 35.68 1.95
N VAL A 16 -8.56 34.99 2.45
CA VAL A 16 -8.26 33.60 2.11
C VAL A 16 -8.08 32.77 3.38
N ARG A 17 -8.44 31.48 3.31
CA ARG A 17 -8.14 30.51 4.37
C ARG A 17 -7.15 29.48 3.86
N VAL A 18 -6.01 29.36 4.54
CA VAL A 18 -4.93 28.44 4.21
C VAL A 18 -5.04 27.21 5.11
N PHE A 19 -5.21 26.05 4.51
CA PHE A 19 -5.15 24.74 5.15
C PHE A 19 -3.79 24.12 4.88
N GLU A 20 -3.06 23.81 5.95
CA GLU A 20 -1.77 23.14 5.87
C GLU A 20 -1.93 21.66 6.21
N PRO A 21 -1.27 20.77 5.43
CA PRO A 21 -1.20 19.36 5.76
C PRO A 21 -0.31 19.14 6.99
N ASP A 22 -0.41 17.96 7.60
CA ASP A 22 0.43 17.61 8.76
C ASP A 22 1.90 17.33 8.37
N GLY A 23 2.18 17.23 7.05
CA GLY A 23 3.51 16.98 6.47
C GLY A 23 3.97 18.07 5.49
N ALA A 24 5.08 17.81 4.78
CA ALA A 24 5.55 18.72 3.73
C ALA A 24 4.61 18.61 2.51
N ALA A 25 4.03 19.73 2.09
CA ALA A 25 3.07 19.73 1.01
C ALA A 25 3.72 19.44 -0.36
N GLY A 26 3.15 18.48 -1.10
CA GLY A 26 3.59 18.15 -2.46
C GLY A 26 3.02 19.09 -3.54
N ALA A 27 1.87 19.71 -3.25
CA ALA A 27 1.17 20.62 -4.15
C ALA A 27 0.50 21.76 -3.37
N VAL A 28 0.11 22.82 -4.08
CA VAL A 28 -0.79 23.87 -3.57
C VAL A 28 -2.03 23.99 -4.46
N LEU A 29 -3.21 24.07 -3.86
CA LEU A 29 -4.50 24.24 -4.54
C LEU A 29 -5.13 25.58 -4.16
N VAL A 30 -5.49 26.40 -5.14
CA VAL A 30 -6.41 27.53 -4.95
C VAL A 30 -7.84 27.05 -5.17
N TRP A 31 -8.72 27.21 -4.18
CA TRP A 31 -10.08 26.66 -4.20
C TRP A 31 -11.15 27.75 -4.09
N ALA A 32 -12.08 27.83 -5.03
CA ALA A 32 -13.20 28.76 -5.04
C ALA A 32 -14.53 28.06 -4.75
N HIS A 33 -15.25 28.50 -3.72
CA HIS A 33 -16.54 27.93 -3.34
C HIS A 33 -17.66 28.27 -4.36
N GLY A 34 -18.74 27.50 -4.34
CA GLY A 34 -19.95 27.71 -5.12
C GLY A 34 -20.88 28.76 -4.52
N GLY A 35 -22.20 28.51 -4.54
CA GLY A 35 -23.21 29.46 -4.05
C GLY A 35 -23.77 30.43 -5.10
N GLY A 36 -23.61 30.10 -6.39
CA GLY A 36 -24.26 30.81 -7.49
C GLY A 36 -23.79 32.26 -7.66
N PHE A 37 -22.53 32.56 -7.35
CA PHE A 37 -21.95 33.91 -7.33
C PHE A 37 -22.54 34.87 -6.29
N ARG A 38 -23.66 34.58 -5.63
CA ARG A 38 -24.39 35.50 -4.74
C ARG A 38 -24.43 35.09 -3.26
N HIS A 39 -24.02 33.86 -2.93
CA HIS A 39 -23.94 33.34 -1.57
C HIS A 39 -22.63 32.57 -1.36
N GLY A 40 -22.28 32.30 -0.09
CA GLY A 40 -21.11 31.50 0.29
C GLY A 40 -20.01 32.30 0.99
N GLY A 41 -18.96 31.60 1.39
CA GLY A 41 -17.78 32.18 2.03
C GLY A 41 -16.87 31.10 2.64
N LEU A 42 -15.80 31.53 3.31
CA LEU A 42 -14.76 30.63 3.84
C LEU A 42 -15.27 29.64 4.91
N GLY A 43 -16.37 29.93 5.60
CA GLY A 43 -16.96 29.04 6.61
C GLY A 43 -17.99 28.04 6.07
N MET A 44 -18.28 28.08 4.76
CA MET A 44 -19.17 27.12 4.11
C MET A 44 -18.49 25.75 4.05
N PRO A 45 -19.16 24.61 4.34
CA PRO A 45 -18.54 23.28 4.24
C PRO A 45 -17.83 23.02 2.89
N GLU A 46 -18.41 23.46 1.78
CA GLU A 46 -17.79 23.37 0.45
C GLU A 46 -16.46 24.14 0.30
N SER A 47 -16.15 25.05 1.23
CA SER A 47 -14.86 25.73 1.34
C SER A 47 -14.02 25.15 2.48
N ASP A 48 -14.57 25.05 3.69
CA ASP A 48 -13.84 24.72 4.91
C ASP A 48 -13.55 23.22 5.03
N HIS A 49 -14.59 22.39 4.90
CA HIS A 49 -14.46 20.94 4.99
C HIS A 49 -13.67 20.39 3.80
N VAL A 50 -13.98 20.86 2.58
CA VAL A 50 -13.23 20.49 1.36
C VAL A 50 -11.76 20.89 1.49
N GLY A 51 -11.48 22.12 1.94
CA GLY A 51 -10.12 22.60 2.13
C GLY A 51 -9.32 21.75 3.13
N ALA A 52 -9.91 21.44 4.28
CA ALA A 52 -9.28 20.60 5.29
C ALA A 52 -9.04 19.15 4.83
N GLU A 53 -10.02 18.55 4.17
CA GLU A 53 -9.91 17.16 3.70
C GLU A 53 -8.95 17.01 2.54
N LEU A 54 -8.97 17.91 1.54
CA LEU A 54 -8.00 17.85 0.44
C LEU A 54 -6.58 18.10 0.93
N ALA A 55 -6.38 19.03 1.88
CA ALA A 55 -5.06 19.25 2.47
C ALA A 55 -4.52 17.96 3.11
N ARG A 56 -5.37 17.27 3.89
CA ARG A 56 -5.02 16.01 4.54
C ARG A 56 -4.82 14.85 3.57
N ARG A 57 -5.78 14.59 2.68
CA ARG A 57 -5.81 13.41 1.79
C ARG A 57 -4.76 13.47 0.69
N ALA A 58 -4.45 14.67 0.20
CA ALA A 58 -3.50 14.88 -0.89
C ALA A 58 -2.11 15.31 -0.40
N ASN A 59 -1.93 15.55 0.91
CA ASN A 59 -0.74 16.16 1.49
C ASN A 59 -0.36 17.46 0.71
N ALA A 60 -1.34 18.37 0.60
CA ALA A 60 -1.26 19.60 -0.18
C ALA A 60 -1.64 20.81 0.67
N ILE A 61 -1.12 22.00 0.34
CA ILE A 61 -1.64 23.26 0.89
C ILE A 61 -2.91 23.60 0.12
N VAL A 62 -4.02 23.91 0.81
CA VAL A 62 -5.25 24.36 0.15
C VAL A 62 -5.56 25.79 0.58
N ILE A 63 -5.79 26.68 -0.38
CA ILE A 63 -6.05 28.10 -0.18
C ILE A 63 -7.47 28.37 -0.68
N SER A 64 -8.42 28.39 0.24
CA SER A 64 -9.81 28.75 -0.06
C SER A 64 -9.95 30.25 -0.26
N VAL A 65 -10.68 30.66 -1.29
CA VAL A 65 -10.86 32.08 -1.68
C VAL A 65 -12.24 32.59 -1.26
N GLY A 66 -12.26 33.63 -0.43
CA GLY A 66 -13.47 34.39 -0.10
C GLY A 66 -13.72 35.52 -1.09
N TYR A 67 -13.97 35.18 -2.36
CA TYR A 67 -14.16 36.16 -3.44
C TYR A 67 -15.41 37.03 -3.21
N ARG A 68 -15.41 38.26 -3.72
CA ARG A 68 -16.58 39.16 -3.61
C ARG A 68 -17.77 38.61 -4.38
N LEU A 69 -18.90 38.48 -3.69
CA LEU A 69 -20.16 38.00 -4.26
C LEU A 69 -20.80 39.06 -5.17
N ALA A 70 -21.47 38.63 -6.24
CA ALA A 70 -22.25 39.45 -7.15
C ALA A 70 -23.57 39.92 -6.50
N VAL A 71 -23.46 40.72 -5.45
CA VAL A 71 -24.57 41.35 -4.72
C VAL A 71 -24.26 42.82 -4.50
N ALA A 72 -25.24 43.62 -4.09
CA ALA A 72 -25.05 45.03 -3.75
C ALA A 72 -24.33 45.87 -4.84
N GLY A 73 -24.60 45.57 -6.11
CA GLY A 73 -24.02 46.27 -7.27
C GLY A 73 -22.72 45.67 -7.81
N VAL A 74 -22.14 44.66 -7.15
CA VAL A 74 -21.01 43.89 -7.66
C VAL A 74 -21.47 42.95 -8.78
N ARG A 75 -20.73 42.92 -9.89
CA ARG A 75 -20.97 42.11 -11.08
C ARG A 75 -19.64 41.65 -11.70
N TYR A 76 -19.69 40.77 -12.69
CA TYR A 76 -18.55 40.46 -13.56
C TYR A 76 -17.85 41.76 -14.04
N PRO A 77 -16.51 41.84 -14.03
CA PRO A 77 -15.55 40.76 -13.75
C PRO A 77 -15.10 40.66 -12.28
N VAL A 78 -15.68 41.40 -11.33
CA VAL A 78 -15.16 41.55 -9.96
C VAL A 78 -14.90 40.21 -9.23
N PRO A 79 -15.84 39.23 -9.20
CA PRO A 79 -15.57 37.93 -8.57
C PRO A 79 -14.43 37.14 -9.23
N LEU A 80 -14.32 37.22 -10.57
CA LEU A 80 -13.25 36.56 -11.34
C LEU A 80 -11.90 37.23 -11.08
N ASP A 81 -11.88 38.56 -11.02
CA ASP A 81 -10.66 39.31 -10.73
C ASP A 81 -10.08 38.96 -9.36
N ASP A 82 -10.92 38.62 -8.38
CA ASP A 82 -10.46 38.17 -7.07
C ASP A 82 -9.80 36.79 -7.11
N VAL A 83 -10.46 35.81 -7.71
CA VAL A 83 -9.91 34.45 -7.84
C VAL A 83 -8.60 34.50 -8.64
N HIS A 84 -8.54 35.32 -9.69
CA HIS A 84 -7.34 35.52 -10.49
C HIS A 84 -6.23 36.26 -9.73
N ALA A 85 -6.56 37.23 -8.87
CA ALA A 85 -5.58 37.89 -8.01
C ALA A 85 -4.97 36.92 -6.99
N VAL A 86 -5.78 36.07 -6.35
CA VAL A 86 -5.26 35.03 -5.44
C VAL A 86 -4.42 34.00 -6.20
N TRP A 87 -4.83 33.60 -7.40
CA TRP A 87 -4.01 32.75 -8.26
C TRP A 87 -2.64 33.37 -8.53
N ASN A 88 -2.58 34.64 -8.93
CA ASN A 88 -1.31 35.31 -9.20
C ASN A 88 -0.43 35.43 -7.95
N TRP A 89 -1.05 35.66 -6.80
CA TRP A 89 -0.35 35.65 -5.51
C TRP A 89 0.29 34.30 -5.20
N VAL A 90 -0.42 33.19 -5.43
CA VAL A 90 0.11 31.82 -5.26
C VAL A 90 1.16 31.49 -6.33
N ALA A 91 0.89 31.86 -7.58
CA ALA A 91 1.76 31.61 -8.72
C ALA A 91 3.14 32.28 -8.57
N GLY A 92 3.18 33.50 -8.01
CA GLY A 92 4.41 34.26 -7.79
C GLY A 92 5.20 33.91 -6.53
N ARG A 93 4.74 32.94 -5.72
CA ARG A 93 5.41 32.50 -4.50
C ARG A 93 6.32 31.29 -4.75
N ASP A 94 7.60 31.45 -4.43
CA ASP A 94 8.62 30.40 -4.51
C ASP A 94 8.71 29.55 -3.23
N ASP A 95 8.11 30.02 -2.14
CA ASP A 95 8.04 29.31 -0.87
C ASP A 95 6.88 28.31 -0.77
N LEU A 96 6.05 28.23 -1.83
CA LEU A 96 4.99 27.24 -1.98
C LEU A 96 5.45 26.07 -2.87
N PRO A 97 4.81 24.89 -2.78
CA PRO A 97 5.12 23.74 -3.63
C PRO A 97 5.09 24.08 -5.12
N LYS A 98 5.97 23.42 -5.90
CA LYS A 98 6.10 23.67 -7.35
C LYS A 98 4.86 23.32 -8.13
N ARG A 99 4.14 22.25 -7.76
CA ARG A 99 2.88 21.86 -8.40
C ARG A 99 1.74 22.73 -7.87
N LYS A 100 1.15 23.55 -8.75
CA LYS A 100 0.12 24.53 -8.41
C LYS A 100 -1.16 24.20 -9.17
N ALA A 101 -2.23 23.91 -8.44
CA ALA A 101 -3.54 23.58 -8.98
C ALA A 101 -4.54 24.70 -8.68
N ILE A 102 -5.59 24.80 -9.50
CA ILE A 102 -6.75 25.65 -9.23
C ILE A 102 -8.03 24.83 -9.34
N GLY A 103 -9.02 25.14 -8.52
CA GLY A 103 -10.30 24.46 -8.60
C GLY A 103 -11.43 25.22 -7.95
N GLY A 104 -12.62 24.67 -8.08
CA GLY A 104 -13.80 25.20 -7.40
C GLY A 104 -15.03 24.35 -7.62
N ALA A 105 -16.12 24.79 -7.01
CA ALA A 105 -17.40 24.11 -7.04
C ALA A 105 -18.49 25.00 -7.65
N SER A 106 -19.38 24.45 -8.48
CA SER A 106 -20.52 25.16 -9.09
C SER A 106 -20.10 26.48 -9.77
N ALA A 107 -20.57 27.64 -9.29
CA ALA A 107 -20.14 28.96 -9.73
C ALA A 107 -18.62 29.21 -9.53
N GLY A 108 -18.04 28.70 -8.45
CA GLY A 108 -16.60 28.75 -8.20
C GLY A 108 -15.79 27.94 -9.20
N ALA A 109 -16.33 26.82 -9.71
CA ALA A 109 -15.71 26.07 -10.82
C ALA A 109 -15.65 26.94 -12.10
N ALA A 110 -16.66 27.78 -12.35
CA ALA A 110 -16.61 28.73 -13.46
C ALA A 110 -15.49 29.78 -13.28
N LEU A 111 -15.36 30.33 -12.07
CA LEU A 111 -14.28 31.29 -11.77
C LEU A 111 -12.89 30.64 -11.87
N ALA A 112 -12.74 29.40 -11.41
CA ALA A 112 -11.50 28.63 -11.50
C ALA A 112 -11.11 28.34 -12.95
N LEU A 113 -12.04 27.86 -13.77
CA LEU A 113 -11.78 27.60 -15.20
C LEU A 113 -11.47 28.89 -15.96
N ALA A 114 -12.22 29.96 -15.72
CA ALA A 114 -11.94 31.27 -16.33
C ALA A 114 -10.56 31.83 -15.90
N THR A 115 -10.16 31.62 -14.64
CA THR A 115 -8.83 31.99 -14.14
C THR A 115 -7.72 31.18 -14.83
N ALA A 116 -7.91 29.87 -15.04
CA ALA A 116 -6.95 29.03 -15.76
C ALA A 116 -6.80 29.46 -17.22
N ILE A 117 -7.91 29.79 -17.90
CA ILE A 117 -7.93 30.35 -19.26
C ILE A 117 -7.16 31.68 -19.31
N ARG A 118 -7.45 32.58 -18.37
CA ARG A 118 -6.79 33.89 -18.30
C ARG A 118 -5.30 33.76 -18.02
N ALA A 119 -4.88 32.84 -17.15
CA ALA A 119 -3.47 32.57 -16.87
C ALA A 119 -2.74 32.06 -18.12
N ARG A 120 -3.33 31.10 -18.84
CA ARG A 120 -2.81 30.58 -20.13
C ARG A 120 -2.65 31.71 -21.17
N ASP A 121 -3.66 32.58 -21.31
CA ASP A 121 -3.69 33.59 -22.38
C ASP A 121 -2.83 34.84 -22.08
N THR A 122 -2.52 35.12 -20.80
CA THR A 122 -1.77 36.33 -20.39
C THR A 122 -0.28 36.09 -20.11
N SER A 123 0.23 34.88 -20.36
CA SER A 123 1.61 34.47 -20.01
C SER A 123 1.95 34.53 -18.51
N ALA A 124 0.93 34.52 -17.65
CA ALA A 124 1.11 34.22 -16.23
C ALA A 124 1.43 32.72 -16.07
N THR A 125 2.00 32.32 -14.93
CA THR A 125 2.21 30.89 -14.64
C THR A 125 0.86 30.17 -14.68
N ALA A 126 0.67 29.31 -15.67
CA ALA A 126 -0.53 28.51 -15.81
C ALA A 126 -0.58 27.45 -14.69
N PRO A 127 -1.79 27.03 -14.25
CA PRO A 127 -1.91 25.91 -13.32
C PRO A 127 -1.41 24.62 -13.96
N ASP A 128 -0.89 23.71 -13.12
CA ASP A 128 -0.53 22.35 -13.53
C ASP A 128 -1.75 21.42 -13.60
N LEU A 129 -2.88 21.82 -12.98
CA LEU A 129 -4.08 21.00 -12.83
C LEU A 129 -5.31 21.88 -12.55
N VAL A 130 -6.46 21.53 -13.12
CA VAL A 130 -7.76 22.20 -12.88
C VAL A 130 -8.77 21.20 -12.31
N LEU A 131 -9.41 21.53 -11.18
CA LEU A 131 -10.39 20.67 -10.49
C LEU A 131 -11.78 21.33 -10.43
N LEU A 132 -12.79 20.71 -11.03
CA LEU A 132 -14.11 21.31 -11.20
C LEU A 132 -15.20 20.41 -10.61
N ALA A 133 -15.84 20.85 -9.53
CA ALA A 133 -17.02 20.17 -8.96
C ALA A 133 -18.32 20.72 -9.54
N TYR A 134 -19.14 19.85 -10.11
CA TYR A 134 -20.47 20.09 -10.69
C TYR A 134 -20.55 21.47 -11.39
N PRO A 135 -19.75 21.67 -12.46
CA PRO A 135 -19.40 23.00 -12.95
C PRO A 135 -20.54 23.72 -13.67
N PHE A 136 -20.80 24.97 -13.28
CA PHE A 136 -21.71 25.87 -13.99
C PHE A 136 -20.97 26.77 -14.99
N VAL A 137 -20.61 26.22 -16.16
CA VAL A 137 -19.71 26.90 -17.12
C VAL A 137 -20.39 27.29 -18.45
N HIS A 138 -21.60 26.80 -18.71
CA HIS A 138 -22.36 27.08 -19.94
C HIS A 138 -23.65 27.87 -19.66
N PHE A 139 -23.96 28.83 -20.55
CA PHE A 139 -25.27 29.46 -20.61
C PHE A 139 -25.73 29.69 -22.06
N PRO A 140 -26.96 29.30 -22.45
CA PRO A 140 -27.88 28.48 -21.66
C PRO A 140 -27.27 27.12 -21.32
N VAL A 141 -27.72 26.49 -20.22
CA VAL A 141 -27.26 25.15 -19.85
C VAL A 141 -27.68 24.17 -20.95
N PRO A 142 -26.78 23.32 -21.48
CA PRO A 142 -27.11 22.38 -22.53
C PRO A 142 -28.21 21.41 -22.10
N ASP A 143 -29.16 21.10 -22.99
CA ASP A 143 -30.10 20.01 -22.77
C ASP A 143 -29.58 18.74 -23.44
N LEU A 144 -29.32 17.71 -22.65
CA LEU A 144 -28.89 16.39 -23.11
C LEU A 144 -30.04 15.37 -23.16
N GLY A 145 -31.29 15.83 -23.12
CA GLY A 145 -32.48 14.97 -23.16
C GLY A 145 -32.83 14.34 -21.81
N LEU A 146 -32.35 14.94 -20.70
CA LEU A 146 -32.57 14.44 -19.34
C LEU A 146 -33.91 14.92 -18.73
N GLY A 147 -34.66 15.77 -19.44
CA GLY A 147 -36.02 16.18 -19.06
C GLY A 147 -36.10 17.05 -17.80
N ARG A 148 -35.00 17.71 -17.41
CA ARG A 148 -34.93 18.56 -16.22
C ARG A 148 -34.84 20.03 -16.62
N HIS A 149 -35.72 20.85 -16.07
CA HIS A 149 -35.77 22.29 -16.32
C HIS A 149 -35.28 23.02 -15.06
N LEU A 150 -34.17 23.74 -15.17
CA LEU A 150 -33.71 24.63 -14.09
C LEU A 150 -34.61 25.87 -14.03
N GLU A 151 -35.33 26.02 -12.92
CA GLU A 151 -35.78 27.34 -12.48
C GLU A 151 -34.52 28.13 -12.04
N ASP A 152 -34.43 29.41 -12.43
CA ASP A 152 -33.46 30.42 -11.95
C ASP A 152 -32.03 30.54 -12.54
N THR A 153 -31.57 29.77 -13.55
CA THR A 153 -30.21 30.01 -14.15
C THR A 153 -30.10 31.32 -14.92
N GLU A 154 -31.17 31.77 -15.57
CA GLU A 154 -31.21 33.09 -16.24
C GLU A 154 -31.05 34.23 -15.25
N GLU A 155 -31.75 34.16 -14.11
CA GLU A 155 -31.63 35.15 -13.04
C GLU A 155 -30.21 35.16 -12.49
N LEU A 156 -29.60 33.99 -12.30
CA LEU A 156 -28.24 33.84 -11.81
C LEU A 156 -27.22 34.55 -12.72
N VAL A 157 -27.31 34.29 -14.04
CA VAL A 157 -26.43 34.93 -15.03
C VAL A 157 -26.72 36.41 -15.16
N ARG A 158 -27.99 36.82 -15.16
CA ARG A 158 -28.37 38.24 -15.16
C ARG A 158 -27.89 38.97 -13.91
N ASN A 159 -27.84 38.31 -12.77
CA ASN A 159 -27.31 38.87 -11.53
C ASN A 159 -25.77 38.99 -11.62
N TYR A 160 -25.09 37.92 -12.00
CA TYR A 160 -23.63 37.90 -12.11
C TYR A 160 -23.10 38.85 -13.20
N VAL A 161 -23.62 38.77 -14.43
CA VAL A 161 -23.09 39.51 -15.60
C VAL A 161 -23.83 40.83 -15.84
N GLY A 162 -25.08 40.97 -15.38
CA GLY A 162 -25.94 42.13 -15.68
C GLY A 162 -26.81 41.97 -16.93
N ARG A 163 -26.53 40.95 -17.74
CA ARG A 163 -27.22 40.64 -18.99
C ARG A 163 -27.18 39.14 -19.25
N ILE A 164 -28.01 38.69 -20.19
CA ILE A 164 -28.10 37.27 -20.62
C ILE A 164 -27.74 37.08 -22.09
N SER A 165 -27.53 38.18 -22.81
CA SER A 165 -27.12 38.23 -24.22
C SER A 165 -25.71 38.76 -24.33
N ASP A 166 -24.94 38.31 -25.33
CA ASP A 166 -23.57 38.76 -25.58
C ASP A 166 -22.67 38.57 -24.33
N LEU A 167 -22.73 37.37 -23.75
CA LEU A 167 -21.96 37.06 -22.55
C LEU A 167 -20.46 37.02 -22.87
N PRO A 168 -19.60 37.69 -22.09
CA PRO A 168 -18.16 37.53 -22.23
C PRO A 168 -17.77 36.05 -22.08
N PRO A 169 -16.90 35.49 -22.95
CA PRO A 169 -16.48 34.10 -22.83
C PRO A 169 -15.88 33.75 -21.47
N GLU A 170 -15.18 34.67 -20.81
CA GLU A 170 -14.64 34.44 -19.46
C GLU A 170 -15.72 34.48 -18.35
N ALA A 171 -16.90 35.05 -18.61
CA ALA A 171 -18.01 35.03 -17.65
C ALA A 171 -18.69 33.65 -17.61
N MET A 172 -18.79 32.98 -18.78
CA MET A 172 -19.29 31.61 -18.92
C MET A 172 -18.26 30.79 -19.72
N PRO A 173 -17.22 30.25 -19.05
CA PRO A 173 -15.99 29.76 -19.69
C PRO A 173 -16.16 28.52 -20.57
N GLY A 174 -17.31 27.83 -20.53
CA GLY A 174 -17.60 26.74 -21.46
C GLY A 174 -17.77 27.20 -22.92
N ALA A 175 -17.97 28.50 -23.15
CA ALA A 175 -17.99 29.09 -24.49
C ALA A 175 -16.63 29.67 -24.93
N ALA A 176 -15.60 29.58 -24.08
CA ALA A 176 -14.27 30.12 -24.38
C ALA A 176 -13.40 29.11 -25.14
N ARG A 177 -12.22 29.59 -25.57
CA ARG A 177 -11.20 28.74 -26.19
C ARG A 177 -10.54 27.86 -25.12
N LEU A 178 -10.64 26.53 -25.27
CA LEU A 178 -10.18 25.55 -24.28
C LEU A 178 -8.83 24.88 -24.60
N ASP A 179 -8.30 25.00 -25.82
CA ASP A 179 -7.03 24.36 -26.18
C ASP A 179 -5.85 24.89 -25.34
N GLY A 180 -4.90 24.00 -25.03
CA GLY A 180 -3.71 24.34 -24.25
C GLY A 180 -3.97 24.58 -22.76
N LEU A 181 -5.13 24.19 -22.24
CA LEU A 181 -5.33 24.08 -20.79
C LEU A 181 -4.56 22.88 -20.22
N PRO A 182 -4.15 22.92 -18.93
CA PRO A 182 -3.60 21.76 -18.23
C PRO A 182 -4.66 20.66 -18.05
N PRO A 183 -4.29 19.46 -17.56
CA PRO A 183 -5.24 18.41 -17.24
C PRO A 183 -6.40 18.91 -16.37
N VAL A 184 -7.62 18.47 -16.69
CA VAL A 184 -8.87 18.89 -16.03
C VAL A 184 -9.57 17.69 -15.41
N HIS A 185 -9.94 17.79 -14.14
CA HIS A 185 -10.74 16.77 -13.45
C HIS A 185 -12.14 17.31 -13.16
N ILE A 186 -13.17 16.60 -13.60
CA ILE A 186 -14.57 17.02 -13.51
C ILE A 186 -15.35 16.06 -12.61
N LEU A 187 -15.75 16.53 -11.44
CA LEU A 187 -16.68 15.83 -10.57
C LEU A 187 -18.11 16.20 -10.99
N LEU A 188 -18.96 15.21 -11.25
CA LEU A 188 -20.37 15.36 -11.60
C LEU A 188 -21.25 14.77 -10.51
N SER A 189 -22.41 15.39 -10.26
CA SER A 189 -23.44 14.83 -9.39
C SER A 189 -24.54 14.16 -10.22
N GLU A 190 -25.01 12.98 -9.82
CA GLU A 190 -25.99 12.22 -10.61
C GLU A 190 -27.34 12.93 -10.74
N HIS A 191 -27.79 13.55 -9.66
CA HIS A 191 -29.05 14.29 -9.60
C HIS A 191 -28.81 15.80 -9.58
N ASP A 192 -28.16 16.29 -10.64
CA ASP A 192 -27.85 17.69 -10.83
C ASP A 192 -28.29 18.17 -12.21
N ASP A 193 -29.03 19.28 -12.23
CA ASP A 193 -29.50 19.89 -13.47
C ASP A 193 -28.39 20.64 -14.22
N LEU A 194 -27.27 20.93 -13.56
CA LEU A 194 -26.06 21.48 -14.17
C LEU A 194 -25.11 20.40 -14.69
N ARG A 195 -25.39 19.11 -14.44
CA ARG A 195 -24.60 17.99 -14.97
C ARG A 195 -24.35 18.09 -16.48
N PRO A 196 -25.32 18.45 -17.35
CA PRO A 196 -25.07 18.63 -18.77
C PRO A 196 -23.98 19.64 -19.11
N SER A 197 -23.83 20.70 -18.30
CA SER A 197 -22.76 21.68 -18.48
C SER A 197 -21.37 21.05 -18.26
N GLY A 198 -21.23 20.14 -17.29
CA GLY A 198 -20.00 19.40 -17.05
C GLY A 198 -19.72 18.33 -18.11
N GLU A 199 -20.73 17.56 -18.52
CA GLU A 199 -20.57 16.53 -19.57
C GLU A 199 -20.24 17.13 -20.94
N ILE A 200 -20.80 18.30 -21.28
CA ILE A 200 -20.43 19.02 -22.50
C ILE A 200 -19.00 19.56 -22.39
N LEU A 201 -18.61 20.11 -21.23
CA LEU A 201 -17.23 20.58 -21.02
C LEU A 201 -16.22 19.44 -21.22
N GLU A 202 -16.49 18.27 -20.66
CA GLU A 202 -15.66 17.06 -20.86
C GLU A 202 -15.47 16.74 -22.34
N ARG A 203 -16.55 16.77 -23.14
CA ARG A 203 -16.49 16.53 -24.59
C ARG A 203 -15.68 17.60 -25.32
N GLN A 204 -15.91 18.88 -24.99
CA GLN A 204 -15.19 20.00 -25.59
C GLN A 204 -13.68 19.91 -25.30
N LEU A 205 -13.29 19.55 -24.07
CA LEU A 205 -11.89 19.38 -23.68
C LEU A 205 -11.22 18.22 -24.44
N ARG A 206 -11.90 17.07 -24.56
CA ARG A 206 -11.40 15.93 -25.36
C ARG A 206 -11.24 16.28 -26.83
N GLU A 207 -12.18 17.04 -27.40
CA GLU A 207 -12.15 17.46 -28.80
C GLU A 207 -10.90 18.30 -29.12
N VAL A 208 -10.46 19.14 -28.16
CA VAL A 208 -9.25 19.97 -28.30
C VAL A 208 -7.99 19.35 -27.67
N HIS A 209 -8.02 18.03 -27.40
CA HIS A 209 -6.89 17.26 -26.87
C HIS A 209 -6.36 17.72 -25.51
N VAL A 210 -7.21 18.29 -24.66
CA VAL A 210 -6.89 18.49 -23.24
C VAL A 210 -7.19 17.19 -22.49
N GLU A 211 -6.23 16.75 -21.67
CA GLU A 211 -6.41 15.59 -20.79
C GLU A 211 -7.55 15.87 -19.80
N VAL A 212 -8.56 14.99 -19.78
CA VAL A 212 -9.72 15.15 -18.91
C VAL A 212 -10.18 13.82 -18.33
N GLU A 213 -10.34 13.82 -17.01
CA GLU A 213 -10.91 12.72 -16.24
C GLU A 213 -12.18 13.22 -15.56
N SER A 214 -13.23 12.38 -15.56
CA SER A 214 -14.52 12.74 -14.96
C SER A 214 -14.99 11.65 -14.01
N PHE A 215 -15.54 12.05 -12.87
CA PHE A 215 -16.13 11.13 -11.90
C PHE A 215 -17.59 11.49 -11.63
N LEU A 216 -18.48 10.51 -11.70
CA LEU A 216 -19.90 10.68 -11.40
C LEU A 216 -20.21 10.17 -9.99
N ALA A 217 -20.47 11.09 -9.06
CA ALA A 217 -20.94 10.76 -7.72
C ALA A 217 -22.39 10.30 -7.78
N ARG A 218 -22.60 8.98 -7.75
CA ARG A 218 -23.93 8.35 -7.79
C ARG A 218 -24.76 8.70 -6.56
N GLY A 219 -26.07 8.83 -6.74
CA GLY A 219 -27.03 9.24 -5.71
C GLY A 219 -26.92 10.69 -5.25
N SER A 220 -25.85 11.41 -5.62
CA SER A 220 -25.58 12.76 -5.13
C SER A 220 -26.42 13.83 -5.83
N THR A 221 -26.72 14.89 -5.10
CA THR A 221 -27.43 16.07 -5.63
C THR A 221 -26.49 17.27 -5.77
N HIS A 222 -26.87 18.30 -6.55
CA HIS A 222 -26.02 19.47 -6.78
C HIS A 222 -25.50 20.09 -5.47
N GLY A 223 -24.20 20.39 -5.38
CA GLY A 223 -23.61 20.98 -4.19
C GLY A 223 -23.44 20.01 -3.02
N HIS A 224 -23.32 18.70 -3.27
CA HIS A 224 -23.16 17.69 -2.21
C HIS A 224 -21.92 17.89 -1.35
N LEU A 225 -20.84 18.50 -1.85
CA LEU A 225 -19.67 18.86 -1.03
C LEU A 225 -19.99 19.87 0.07
N ASN A 226 -21.12 20.57 -0.03
CA ASN A 226 -21.61 21.44 1.03
C ASN A 226 -22.40 20.71 2.14
N ARG A 227 -22.63 19.41 1.98
CA ARG A 227 -23.47 18.59 2.86
C ARG A 227 -22.73 17.33 3.34
N PRO A 228 -21.57 17.48 3.99
CA PRO A 228 -20.74 16.35 4.41
C PRO A 228 -21.41 15.43 5.45
N LEU A 229 -22.50 15.88 6.08
CA LEU A 229 -23.26 15.08 7.04
C LEU A 229 -24.49 14.41 6.42
N ASP A 230 -25.06 14.99 5.36
CA ASP A 230 -26.27 14.45 4.72
C ASP A 230 -25.92 13.48 3.58
N GLU A 231 -24.80 13.69 2.90
CA GLU A 231 -24.30 12.85 1.80
C GLU A 231 -22.84 12.39 2.04
N PRO A 232 -22.53 11.76 3.19
CA PRO A 232 -21.15 11.49 3.61
C PRO A 232 -20.37 10.59 2.64
N GLU A 233 -21.00 9.54 2.11
CA GLU A 233 -20.39 8.63 1.14
C GLU A 233 -20.03 9.35 -0.17
N ALA A 234 -21.00 10.09 -0.73
CA ALA A 234 -20.79 10.85 -1.96
C ALA A 234 -19.69 11.92 -1.79
N VAL A 235 -19.63 12.58 -0.64
CA VAL A 235 -18.56 13.53 -0.31
C VAL A 235 -17.21 12.82 -0.20
N ASP A 236 -17.15 11.68 0.47
CA ASP A 236 -15.90 10.94 0.67
C ASP A 236 -15.26 10.50 -0.65
N VAL A 237 -16.03 9.85 -1.52
CA VAL A 237 -15.53 9.39 -2.83
C VAL A 237 -15.14 10.56 -3.73
N SER A 238 -15.90 11.66 -3.67
CA SER A 238 -15.62 12.87 -4.44
C SER A 238 -14.33 13.56 -4.03
N LEU A 239 -14.08 13.64 -2.72
CA LEU A 239 -12.83 14.17 -2.18
C LEU A 239 -11.66 13.21 -2.43
N GLY A 240 -11.91 11.90 -2.45
CA GLY A 240 -10.94 10.89 -2.89
C GLY A 240 -10.48 11.12 -4.32
N PHE A 241 -11.41 11.34 -5.25
CA PHE A 241 -11.15 11.64 -6.66
C PHE A 241 -10.29 12.91 -6.86
N PHE A 242 -10.60 14.01 -6.16
CA PHE A 242 -9.75 15.21 -6.25
C PHE A 242 -8.42 15.04 -5.53
N ALA A 243 -8.38 14.32 -4.41
CA ALA A 243 -7.14 14.08 -3.69
C ALA A 243 -6.16 13.23 -4.51
N SER A 244 -6.62 12.21 -5.23
CA SER A 244 -5.76 11.40 -6.11
C SER A 244 -5.15 12.25 -7.23
N ALA A 245 -5.93 13.14 -7.83
CA ALA A 245 -5.46 14.06 -8.86
C ALA A 245 -4.38 15.04 -8.35
N LEU A 246 -4.57 15.55 -7.13
CA LEU A 246 -3.66 16.50 -6.48
C LEU A 246 -2.36 15.86 -5.99
N ARG A 247 -2.39 14.59 -5.59
CA ARG A 247 -1.19 13.87 -5.19
C ARG A 247 -0.18 13.94 -6.32
N VAL A 248 0.99 14.52 -6.04
CA VAL A 248 2.13 14.41 -6.93
C VAL A 248 2.32 12.92 -7.15
N PRO A 249 2.35 12.42 -8.40
CA PRO A 249 2.72 11.04 -8.65
C PRO A 249 4.00 10.80 -7.86
N GLN A 250 4.01 9.75 -7.02
CA GLN A 250 5.21 9.31 -6.34
C GLN A 250 6.32 9.33 -7.41
N GLU A 251 7.38 10.12 -7.18
CA GLU A 251 8.50 10.17 -8.12
C GLU A 251 8.80 8.73 -8.53
N ALA A 252 9.00 8.48 -9.84
CA ALA A 252 9.27 7.13 -10.34
C ALA A 252 10.24 6.43 -9.37
N PRO A 253 9.91 5.20 -8.90
CA PRO A 253 10.63 4.52 -7.84
C PRO A 253 12.11 4.60 -8.14
N ARG A 254 12.84 5.21 -7.22
CA ARG A 254 14.24 5.49 -7.42
C ARG A 254 14.99 4.22 -7.08
N TRP A 255 15.64 3.66 -8.09
CA TRP A 255 16.53 2.52 -7.89
C TRP A 255 17.90 2.98 -7.37
N LEU A 256 18.70 2.02 -6.93
CA LEU A 256 20.04 2.21 -6.36
C LEU A 256 20.90 3.19 -7.19
N ARG A 257 21.58 4.12 -6.51
CA ARG A 257 22.59 4.97 -7.13
C ARG A 257 23.83 4.14 -7.46
N ARG A 258 24.12 3.95 -8.74
CA ARG A 258 25.32 3.27 -9.21
C ARG A 258 25.70 3.71 -10.62
N ASP A 259 26.96 3.51 -10.95
CA ASP A 259 27.46 3.65 -12.32
C ASP A 259 27.31 2.33 -13.11
N GLY A 260 27.27 2.44 -14.44
CA GLY A 260 27.26 1.32 -15.38
C GLY A 260 25.89 0.73 -15.72
N GLU A 261 25.89 -0.38 -16.44
CA GLU A 261 24.67 -1.06 -16.92
C GLU A 261 23.87 -1.75 -15.80
N PRO A 262 22.54 -1.88 -15.92
CA PRO A 262 21.69 -2.73 -15.08
C PRO A 262 22.29 -4.11 -14.80
N ARG A 263 22.22 -4.52 -13.53
CA ARG A 263 22.60 -5.84 -13.06
C ARG A 263 21.77 -6.22 -11.84
N LEU A 264 21.71 -7.52 -11.55
CA LEU A 264 21.24 -8.04 -10.28
C LEU A 264 22.31 -7.78 -9.22
N GLU A 265 21.95 -7.11 -8.14
CA GLU A 265 22.84 -6.89 -7.01
C GLU A 265 22.89 -8.14 -6.11
N PHE A 266 24.07 -8.41 -5.56
CA PHE A 266 24.33 -9.59 -4.73
C PHE A 266 25.16 -9.19 -3.52
N GLY A 267 24.70 -9.55 -2.32
CA GLY A 267 25.28 -8.96 -1.13
C GLY A 267 24.84 -9.57 0.18
N ALA A 268 25.08 -8.83 1.25
CA ALA A 268 24.65 -9.17 2.59
C ALA A 268 24.79 -7.99 3.54
N ASP A 269 24.15 -8.13 4.70
CA ASP A 269 24.51 -7.43 5.91
C ASP A 269 26.00 -7.60 6.22
N TYR A 270 26.72 -6.49 6.39
CA TYR A 270 28.11 -6.50 6.79
C TYR A 270 28.30 -5.74 8.11
N ASN A 271 28.77 -6.47 9.12
CA ASN A 271 29.00 -5.97 10.48
C ASN A 271 30.50 -5.97 10.83
N PRO A 272 31.34 -5.14 10.17
CA PRO A 272 32.80 -5.11 10.39
C PRO A 272 33.17 -4.72 11.82
N GLU A 273 32.31 -3.99 12.53
CA GLU A 273 32.52 -3.58 13.92
C GLU A 273 32.55 -4.78 14.88
N GLN A 274 32.01 -5.94 14.50
CA GLN A 274 32.09 -7.17 15.29
C GLN A 274 33.46 -7.85 15.19
N TRP A 275 34.34 -7.38 14.31
CA TRP A 275 35.60 -8.03 13.98
C TRP A 275 36.80 -7.09 14.13
N PRO A 276 37.98 -7.64 14.46
CA PRO A 276 39.22 -6.86 14.42
C PRO A 276 39.47 -6.26 13.02
N ARG A 277 40.10 -5.08 13.00
CA ARG A 277 40.34 -4.29 11.79
C ARG A 277 41.05 -5.09 10.69
N GLU A 278 41.98 -5.97 11.07
CA GLU A 278 42.75 -6.81 10.15
C GLU A 278 41.90 -7.78 9.32
N VAL A 279 40.69 -8.12 9.78
CA VAL A 279 39.77 -9.04 9.08
C VAL A 279 39.10 -8.39 7.88
N TRP A 280 38.95 -7.06 7.87
CA TRP A 280 38.15 -6.37 6.84
C TRP A 280 38.73 -6.53 5.43
N ALA A 281 40.07 -6.57 5.31
CA ALA A 281 40.71 -6.80 4.02
C ALA A 281 40.46 -8.22 3.50
N ASP A 282 40.44 -9.21 4.39
CA ASP A 282 40.11 -10.60 4.04
C ASP A 282 38.63 -10.74 3.65
N ASP A 283 37.74 -10.05 4.35
CA ASP A 283 36.32 -9.98 3.99
C ASP A 283 36.13 -9.43 2.58
N VAL A 284 36.71 -8.27 2.29
CA VAL A 284 36.56 -7.63 0.97
C VAL A 284 37.20 -8.47 -0.14
N ARG A 285 38.31 -9.16 0.13
CA ARG A 285 38.87 -10.14 -0.83
C ARG A 285 37.88 -11.28 -1.10
N ALA A 286 37.33 -11.89 -0.06
CA ALA A 286 36.39 -12.99 -0.21
C ALA A 286 35.05 -12.54 -0.83
N MET A 287 34.59 -11.31 -0.56
CA MET A 287 33.43 -10.68 -1.22
C MET A 287 33.65 -10.60 -2.72
N ARG A 288 34.84 -10.16 -3.16
CA ARG A 288 35.18 -10.12 -4.59
C ARG A 288 35.25 -11.50 -5.23
N GLU A 289 35.71 -12.51 -4.50
CA GLU A 289 35.72 -13.90 -4.96
C GLU A 289 34.31 -14.44 -5.18
N ALA A 290 33.40 -14.22 -4.21
CA ALA A 290 31.99 -14.54 -4.35
C ALA A 290 31.30 -13.66 -5.43
N GLY A 291 31.88 -12.50 -5.70
CA GLY A 291 31.37 -11.44 -6.56
C GLY A 291 30.13 -10.75 -5.99
N VAL A 292 30.21 -10.46 -4.69
CA VAL A 292 29.38 -9.47 -4.00
C VAL A 292 29.56 -8.10 -4.65
N THR A 293 28.46 -7.40 -4.86
CA THR A 293 28.40 -6.07 -5.48
C THR A 293 27.88 -4.99 -4.55
N ILE A 294 27.20 -5.36 -3.46
CA ILE A 294 26.63 -4.44 -2.47
C ILE A 294 26.69 -5.06 -1.06
N VAL A 295 26.79 -4.23 -0.03
CA VAL A 295 26.58 -4.63 1.37
C VAL A 295 25.71 -3.63 2.10
N SER A 296 24.88 -4.12 3.02
CA SER A 296 24.12 -3.30 3.96
C SER A 296 24.96 -3.09 5.22
N LEU A 297 25.30 -1.83 5.50
CA LEU A 297 26.34 -1.48 6.47
C LEU A 297 25.79 -0.59 7.57
N GLY A 298 26.13 -0.91 8.82
CA GLY A 298 25.90 0.00 9.94
C GLY A 298 24.56 -0.20 10.67
N ILE A 299 23.77 -1.22 10.35
CA ILE A 299 22.37 -1.38 10.78
C ILE A 299 22.21 -1.30 12.30
N PHE A 300 23.08 -1.97 13.06
CA PHE A 300 23.05 -1.99 14.53
C PHE A 300 24.23 -1.26 15.17
N SER A 301 24.86 -0.33 14.46
CA SER A 301 26.12 0.28 14.91
C SER A 301 25.98 1.53 15.78
N TRP A 302 24.78 1.88 16.29
CA TRP A 302 24.55 3.12 17.05
C TRP A 302 25.53 3.24 18.22
N ALA A 303 25.67 2.20 19.05
CA ALA A 303 26.57 2.23 20.20
C ALA A 303 28.05 2.41 19.85
N ARG A 304 28.45 2.05 18.63
CA ARG A 304 29.81 2.27 18.12
C ARG A 304 29.97 3.70 17.56
N LEU A 305 28.94 4.21 16.89
CA LEU A 305 28.93 5.52 16.24
C LEU A 305 28.71 6.67 17.21
N GLU A 306 27.90 6.48 18.25
CA GLU A 306 27.66 7.43 19.36
C GLU A 306 27.85 6.69 20.69
N PRO A 307 29.10 6.44 21.16
CA PRO A 307 29.37 5.68 22.39
C PRO A 307 28.90 6.34 23.68
N ALA A 308 28.62 7.64 23.66
CA ALA A 308 28.00 8.42 24.73
C ALA A 308 27.31 9.63 24.11
N GLU A 309 26.38 10.27 24.83
CA GLU A 309 25.58 11.37 24.31
C GLU A 309 26.44 12.45 23.62
N GLY A 310 26.16 12.70 22.34
CA GLY A 310 26.85 13.75 21.56
C GLY A 310 28.31 13.47 21.22
N ARG A 311 28.88 12.33 21.64
CA ARG A 311 30.24 11.90 21.29
C ARG A 311 30.18 10.92 20.14
N TYR A 312 30.70 11.31 18.98
CA TYR A 312 30.63 10.49 17.76
C TYR A 312 31.99 9.94 17.33
N ASP A 313 32.01 8.69 16.86
CA ASP A 313 33.20 8.03 16.29
C ASP A 313 32.87 7.38 14.93
N PHE A 314 33.13 8.15 13.86
CA PHE A 314 32.88 7.72 12.48
C PHE A 314 34.12 7.14 11.78
N GLY A 315 35.32 7.22 12.39
CA GLY A 315 36.57 6.95 11.67
C GLY A 315 36.67 5.54 11.10
N TRP A 316 36.15 4.56 11.85
CA TRP A 316 36.09 3.17 11.41
C TRP A 316 35.10 2.97 10.24
N LEU A 317 34.00 3.71 10.23
CA LEU A 317 32.97 3.62 9.20
C LEU A 317 33.47 4.26 7.89
N ASP A 318 34.18 5.38 7.98
CA ASP A 318 34.84 5.99 6.82
C ASP A 318 35.81 5.01 6.15
N GLU A 319 36.69 4.41 6.95
CA GLU A 319 37.73 3.52 6.45
C GLU A 319 37.15 2.27 5.78
N VAL A 320 36.11 1.67 6.34
CA VAL A 320 35.49 0.47 5.74
C VAL A 320 34.68 0.81 4.49
N ILE A 321 33.99 1.96 4.46
CA ILE A 321 33.27 2.42 3.27
C ILE A 321 34.25 2.72 2.12
N ASP A 322 35.39 3.36 2.41
CA ASP A 322 36.47 3.60 1.45
C ASP A 322 37.03 2.27 0.92
N LEU A 323 37.26 1.30 1.81
CA LEU A 323 37.77 -0.02 1.44
C LEU A 323 36.80 -0.79 0.51
N LEU A 324 35.50 -0.74 0.81
CA LEU A 324 34.45 -1.33 -0.03
C LEU A 324 34.41 -0.65 -1.40
N HIS A 325 34.42 0.69 -1.42
CA HIS A 325 34.41 1.47 -2.66
C HIS A 325 35.61 1.16 -3.56
N ALA A 326 36.82 1.15 -3.00
CA ALA A 326 38.05 0.86 -3.73
C ALA A 326 38.06 -0.54 -4.37
N ASN A 327 37.16 -1.42 -3.93
CA ASN A 327 36.98 -2.77 -4.43
C ASN A 327 35.70 -2.96 -5.25
N GLY A 328 35.02 -1.86 -5.60
CA GLY A 328 33.82 -1.87 -6.46
C GLY A 328 32.56 -2.38 -5.77
N ILE A 329 32.52 -2.39 -4.44
CA ILE A 329 31.37 -2.83 -3.65
C ILE A 329 30.60 -1.58 -3.20
N LEU A 330 29.32 -1.54 -3.55
CA LEU A 330 28.38 -0.50 -3.15
C LEU A 330 27.98 -0.67 -1.67
N VAL A 331 27.49 0.42 -1.08
CA VAL A 331 27.04 0.46 0.30
C VAL A 331 25.58 0.89 0.33
N ASP A 332 24.70 0.01 0.77
CA ASP A 332 23.40 0.38 1.31
C ASP A 332 23.63 0.80 2.78
N LEU A 333 23.64 2.10 3.04
CA LEU A 333 24.06 2.62 4.33
C LEU A 333 22.86 2.73 5.25
N ALA A 334 22.94 2.09 6.41
CA ALA A 334 21.84 2.14 7.35
C ALA A 334 21.79 3.44 8.14
N THR A 335 20.58 3.86 8.50
CA THR A 335 20.40 4.66 9.71
C THR A 335 20.47 3.66 10.88
N PRO A 336 21.49 3.74 11.75
CA PRO A 336 21.76 2.76 12.81
C PRO A 336 20.70 2.82 13.93
N THR A 337 19.54 3.43 13.68
CA THR A 337 18.46 3.72 14.61
C THR A 337 17.60 2.50 14.94
N ALA A 338 17.95 1.31 14.42
CA ALA A 338 17.25 0.06 14.69
C ALA A 338 17.18 -0.31 16.19
N SER A 339 18.25 -0.04 16.94
CA SER A 339 18.28 -0.29 18.39
C SER A 339 19.18 0.73 19.11
N PRO A 340 18.72 1.33 20.22
CA PRO A 340 19.49 2.33 20.93
C PRO A 340 20.68 1.74 21.69
N PRO A 341 21.70 2.57 22.00
CA PRO A 341 22.83 2.17 22.82
C PRO A 341 22.46 2.10 24.32
N PRO A 342 23.21 1.33 25.13
CA PRO A 342 22.91 1.20 26.56
C PRO A 342 22.87 2.52 27.34
N TRP A 343 23.74 3.49 26.99
CA TRP A 343 23.75 4.79 27.67
C TRP A 343 22.43 5.53 27.48
N LEU A 344 21.82 5.45 26.30
CA LEU A 344 20.57 6.14 26.00
C LEU A 344 19.43 5.59 26.85
N THR A 345 19.31 4.27 26.95
CA THR A 345 18.28 3.62 27.78
C THR A 345 18.53 3.79 29.28
N THR A 346 19.78 4.05 29.68
CA THR A 346 20.15 4.30 31.08
C THR A 346 19.76 5.72 31.50
N GLU A 347 20.01 6.70 30.63
CA GLU A 347 19.66 8.10 30.85
C GLU A 347 18.16 8.36 30.66
N HIS A 348 17.56 7.67 29.69
CA HIS A 348 16.16 7.81 29.30
C HIS A 348 15.41 6.47 29.36
N PRO A 349 15.17 5.89 30.55
CA PRO A 349 14.41 4.65 30.69
C PRO A 349 12.97 4.78 30.18
N GLU A 350 12.44 6.01 30.06
CA GLU A 350 11.14 6.31 29.49
C GLU A 350 11.02 5.98 28.00
N ILE A 351 12.10 5.70 27.26
CA ILE A 351 12.00 5.25 25.87
C ILE A 351 11.62 3.77 25.75
N LEU A 352 11.72 2.99 26.83
CA LEU A 352 11.52 1.54 26.81
C LEU A 352 10.03 1.17 26.63
N PRO A 353 9.67 0.24 25.73
CA PRO A 353 8.30 -0.18 25.49
C PRO A 353 7.63 -0.76 26.74
N VAL A 354 6.31 -0.72 26.74
CA VAL A 354 5.47 -1.36 27.76
C VAL A 354 4.62 -2.43 27.07
N ASP A 355 4.69 -3.67 27.56
CA ASP A 355 3.87 -4.78 27.06
C ASP A 355 2.38 -4.64 27.45
N ARG A 356 1.53 -5.52 26.92
CA ARG A 356 0.08 -5.50 27.17
C ARG A 356 -0.30 -5.60 28.65
N ASP A 357 0.57 -6.20 29.46
CA ASP A 357 0.39 -6.41 30.90
C ASP A 357 0.96 -5.25 31.73
N GLY A 358 1.51 -4.21 31.10
CA GLY A 358 2.08 -3.05 31.77
C GLY A 358 3.53 -3.23 32.21
N ARG A 359 4.25 -4.25 31.73
CA ARG A 359 5.65 -4.49 32.08
C ARG A 359 6.59 -3.79 31.10
N THR A 360 7.67 -3.22 31.62
CA THR A 360 8.74 -2.64 30.79
C THR A 360 9.49 -3.73 30.04
N VAL A 361 9.71 -3.52 28.74
CA VAL A 361 10.57 -4.33 27.87
C VAL A 361 11.99 -3.77 27.93
N TRP A 362 12.92 -4.54 28.50
CA TRP A 362 14.27 -4.07 28.82
C TRP A 362 15.32 -4.33 27.71
N PRO A 363 16.44 -3.59 27.70
CA PRO A 363 17.60 -3.90 26.87
C PRO A 363 18.17 -5.30 27.15
N GLY A 364 18.86 -5.88 26.16
CA GLY A 364 19.47 -7.22 26.22
C GLY A 364 19.26 -8.04 24.93
N ALA A 365 18.25 -7.65 24.14
CA ALA A 365 18.04 -8.07 22.76
C ALA A 365 18.17 -6.83 21.84
N ARG A 366 17.17 -6.56 20.99
CA ARG A 366 17.13 -5.40 20.07
C ARG A 366 15.76 -4.72 20.06
N GLN A 367 15.69 -3.53 19.46
CA GLN A 367 14.46 -2.79 19.17
C GLN A 367 13.59 -2.46 20.41
N HIS A 368 14.22 -2.30 21.58
CA HIS A 368 13.56 -1.97 22.85
C HIS A 368 13.33 -0.46 22.98
N TRP A 369 12.54 0.11 22.07
CA TRP A 369 12.16 1.53 22.07
C TRP A 369 10.71 1.73 21.62
N ARG A 370 10.01 2.70 22.20
CA ARG A 370 8.61 3.03 21.87
C ARG A 370 8.51 3.74 20.51
N PRO A 371 7.67 3.28 19.57
CA PRO A 371 7.45 3.96 18.29
C PRO A 371 7.06 5.45 18.40
N THR A 372 6.37 5.79 19.50
CA THR A 372 5.81 7.12 19.75
C THR A 372 6.60 7.94 20.77
N SER A 373 7.78 7.48 21.21
CA SER A 373 8.61 8.26 22.14
C SER A 373 9.24 9.47 21.43
N PRO A 374 8.96 10.71 21.88
CA PRO A 374 9.60 11.90 21.32
C PRO A 374 11.10 11.92 21.63
N VAL A 375 11.51 11.43 22.81
CA VAL A 375 12.92 11.37 23.23
C VAL A 375 13.71 10.45 22.32
N PHE A 376 13.21 9.23 22.06
CA PHE A 376 13.88 8.31 21.13
C PHE A 376 13.96 8.93 19.73
N ARG A 377 12.85 9.51 19.24
CA ARG A 377 12.79 10.16 17.92
C ARG A 377 13.83 11.27 17.79
N ASP A 378 13.98 12.14 18.78
CA ASP A 378 14.95 13.23 18.73
C ASP A 378 16.40 12.73 18.62
N HIS A 379 16.75 11.69 19.38
CA HIS A 379 18.09 11.08 19.32
C HIS A 379 18.34 10.37 17.98
N ALA A 380 17.35 9.60 17.49
CA ALA A 380 17.41 8.93 16.20
C ALA A 380 17.63 9.94 15.06
N LEU A 381 16.77 10.96 14.95
CA LEU A 381 16.84 11.98 13.91
C LEU A 381 18.14 12.80 13.95
N ARG A 382 18.72 13.02 15.14
CA ARG A 382 20.03 13.67 15.29
C ARG A 382 21.15 12.84 14.67
N LEU A 383 21.14 11.52 14.88
CA LEU A 383 22.14 10.62 14.29
C LEU A 383 21.97 10.49 12.77
N VAL A 384 20.73 10.35 12.29
CA VAL A 384 20.39 10.34 10.86
C VAL A 384 20.94 11.56 10.16
N ARG A 385 20.69 12.76 10.70
CA ARG A 385 21.19 14.03 10.14
C ARG A 385 22.72 14.06 10.06
N ARG A 386 23.42 13.53 11.07
CA ARG A 386 24.89 13.50 11.08
C ARG A 386 25.45 12.54 10.03
N LEU A 387 24.88 11.35 9.90
CA LEU A 387 25.27 10.38 8.88
C LEU A 387 25.01 10.92 7.47
N ALA A 388 23.82 11.47 7.24
CA ALA A 388 23.45 12.02 5.95
C ALA A 388 24.41 13.14 5.51
N ASN A 389 24.70 14.11 6.39
CA ASN A 389 25.67 15.18 6.10
C ASN A 389 27.08 14.64 5.85
N ARG A 390 27.50 13.58 6.55
CA ARG A 390 28.84 13.02 6.40
C ARG A 390 29.02 12.26 5.09
N TYR A 391 28.04 11.44 4.71
CA TYR A 391 28.17 10.49 3.61
C TYR A 391 27.41 10.90 2.33
N ALA A 392 26.73 12.06 2.31
CA ALA A 392 25.92 12.55 1.19
C ALA A 392 26.57 12.44 -0.19
N HIS A 393 27.88 12.66 -0.25
CA HIS A 393 28.66 12.68 -1.48
C HIS A 393 29.59 11.47 -1.64
N HIS A 394 29.59 10.53 -0.69
CA HIS A 394 30.46 9.38 -0.76
C HIS A 394 30.06 8.48 -1.95
N PRO A 395 30.93 8.16 -2.91
CA PRO A 395 30.55 7.48 -4.15
C PRO A 395 30.02 6.06 -3.97
N ALA A 396 30.39 5.37 -2.89
CA ALA A 396 29.84 4.03 -2.60
C ALA A 396 28.39 4.02 -2.11
N LEU A 397 27.84 5.15 -1.61
CA LEU A 397 26.49 5.19 -1.06
C LEU A 397 25.45 4.96 -2.17
N ALA A 398 24.85 3.78 -2.20
CA ALA A 398 23.89 3.38 -3.24
C ALA A 398 22.45 3.63 -2.83
N ALA A 399 22.14 3.42 -1.56
CA ALA A 399 20.83 3.64 -0.96
C ALA A 399 20.97 3.91 0.54
N TRP A 400 19.88 4.37 1.14
CA TRP A 400 19.70 4.41 2.59
C TRP A 400 18.79 3.28 3.05
N HIS A 401 19.29 2.51 4.02
CA HIS A 401 18.54 1.51 4.76
C HIS A 401 18.02 2.11 6.08
N VAL A 402 16.77 2.56 6.11
CA VAL A 402 16.23 3.22 7.31
C VAL A 402 15.93 2.19 8.40
N SER A 403 16.55 2.34 9.57
CA SER A 403 16.36 1.50 10.74
C SER A 403 16.59 0.01 10.43
N ASN A 404 15.77 -0.88 11.01
CA ASN A 404 15.70 -2.30 10.65
C ASN A 404 14.36 -2.92 11.06
N GLU A 405 13.72 -3.68 10.17
CA GLU A 405 12.52 -4.50 10.42
C GLU A 405 11.54 -3.79 11.38
N LEU A 406 11.11 -2.58 11.04
CA LEU A 406 10.26 -1.76 11.92
C LEU A 406 9.00 -2.55 12.30
N GLY A 407 8.81 -2.75 13.61
CA GLY A 407 7.69 -3.51 14.17
C GLY A 407 7.98 -4.97 14.53
N CYS A 408 9.16 -5.52 14.23
CA CYS A 408 9.52 -6.91 14.54
C CYS A 408 9.34 -7.29 16.01
N HIS A 409 9.69 -6.39 16.93
CA HIS A 409 9.62 -6.58 18.39
C HIS A 409 8.88 -5.44 19.10
N ASN A 410 8.65 -4.29 18.45
CA ASN A 410 8.10 -3.10 19.07
C ASN A 410 6.83 -2.53 18.39
N VAL A 411 6.16 -3.32 17.54
CA VAL A 411 4.91 -2.88 16.89
C VAL A 411 3.85 -2.48 17.90
N HIS A 412 3.68 -3.25 18.98
CA HIS A 412 2.70 -2.95 20.02
C HIS A 412 3.37 -2.37 21.27
N ASP A 413 3.10 -1.10 21.54
CA ASP A 413 3.46 -0.41 22.78
C ASP A 413 2.19 0.05 23.52
N TYR A 414 2.09 -0.28 24.80
CA TYR A 414 0.94 0.03 25.65
C TYR A 414 1.23 1.15 26.66
N SER A 415 2.36 1.84 26.50
CA SER A 415 2.78 2.96 27.34
C SER A 415 1.79 4.12 27.32
N ASP A 416 2.00 5.10 28.20
CA ASP A 416 1.22 6.33 28.17
C ASP A 416 1.57 7.25 26.98
N ASP A 417 2.73 7.05 26.33
CA ASP A 417 3.06 7.74 25.07
C ASP A 417 2.17 7.22 23.95
N ALA A 418 2.07 5.88 23.82
CA ALA A 418 1.16 5.24 22.88
C ALA A 418 -0.30 5.60 23.17
N ALA A 419 -0.72 5.67 24.44
CA ALA A 419 -2.08 6.11 24.79
C ALA A 419 -2.39 7.54 24.30
N ARG A 420 -1.44 8.48 24.41
CA ARG A 420 -1.61 9.86 23.92
C ARG A 420 -1.62 9.91 22.39
N ALA A 421 -0.68 9.22 21.74
CA ALA A 421 -0.59 9.17 20.29
C ALA A 421 -1.81 8.49 19.66
N PHE A 422 -2.31 7.40 20.27
CA PHE A 422 -3.50 6.69 19.80
C PHE A 422 -4.74 7.60 19.85
N ARG A 423 -4.92 8.40 20.92
CA ARG A 423 -6.02 9.39 20.96
C ARG A 423 -5.90 10.46 19.88
N ILE A 424 -4.69 10.88 19.51
CA ILE A 424 -4.47 11.82 18.41
C ILE A 424 -4.89 11.18 17.09
N TRP A 425 -4.44 9.95 16.84
CA TRP A 425 -4.81 9.16 15.66
C TRP A 425 -6.33 8.96 15.57
N LEU A 426 -6.99 8.60 16.68
CA LEU A 426 -8.43 8.41 16.73
C LEU A 426 -9.22 9.70 16.49
N ARG A 427 -8.74 10.86 16.99
CA ARG A 427 -9.33 12.16 16.67
C ARG A 427 -9.19 12.50 15.19
N ALA A 428 -8.07 12.14 14.57
CA ALA A 428 -7.88 12.32 13.13
C ALA A 428 -8.85 11.44 12.33
N ARG A 429 -9.05 10.18 12.75
CA ARG A 429 -9.95 9.22 12.08
C ARG A 429 -11.44 9.54 12.28
N TYR A 430 -11.88 9.72 13.52
CA TYR A 430 -13.31 9.79 13.86
C TYR A 430 -13.85 11.20 14.07
N ARG A 431 -12.97 12.21 14.22
CA ARG A 431 -13.28 13.62 14.50
C ARG A 431 -13.91 13.89 15.87
N ASN A 432 -14.94 13.14 16.26
CA ASN A 432 -15.68 13.29 17.51
C ASN A 432 -15.92 11.92 18.19
N LEU A 433 -16.35 11.96 19.46
CA LEU A 433 -16.57 10.74 20.25
C LEU A 433 -17.83 9.98 19.87
N ASP A 434 -18.86 10.64 19.32
CA ASP A 434 -20.08 9.92 18.90
C ASP A 434 -19.78 9.01 17.71
N SER A 435 -19.02 9.49 16.73
CA SER A 435 -18.54 8.69 15.61
C SER A 435 -17.66 7.51 16.07
N LEU A 436 -16.74 7.74 17.02
CA LEU A 436 -15.93 6.66 17.60
C LEU A 436 -16.79 5.65 18.39
N ASN A 437 -17.67 6.14 19.26
CA ASN A 437 -18.53 5.30 20.10
C ASN A 437 -19.45 4.42 19.24
N SER A 438 -19.94 4.97 18.11
CA SER A 438 -20.71 4.24 17.10
C SER A 438 -19.84 3.20 16.40
N ALA A 439 -18.68 3.59 15.87
CA ALA A 439 -17.77 2.69 15.18
C ALA A 439 -17.27 1.55 16.07
N TRP A 440 -17.07 1.77 17.36
CA TRP A 440 -16.63 0.72 18.29
C TRP A 440 -17.80 -0.01 18.96
N GLY A 441 -19.06 0.37 18.72
CA GLY A 441 -20.20 -0.25 19.39
C GLY A 441 -20.13 -0.15 20.93
N THR A 442 -19.59 0.95 21.45
CA THR A 442 -19.22 1.10 22.88
C THR A 442 -20.38 1.10 23.88
N ASP A 443 -21.62 1.19 23.41
CA ASP A 443 -22.79 1.01 24.27
C ASP A 443 -22.84 -0.43 24.82
N PHE A 444 -22.24 -1.41 24.12
CA PHE A 444 -22.05 -2.76 24.62
C PHE A 444 -21.11 -2.78 25.84
N TRP A 445 -21.53 -3.48 26.90
CA TRP A 445 -20.79 -3.59 28.16
C TRP A 445 -20.40 -2.24 28.81
N SER A 446 -21.18 -1.17 28.58
CA SER A 446 -20.99 0.15 29.23
C SER A 446 -19.60 0.77 28.97
N GLN A 447 -19.10 0.67 27.74
CA GLN A 447 -17.79 1.22 27.34
C GLN A 447 -17.88 2.62 26.72
N ARG A 448 -19.07 3.22 26.64
CA ARG A 448 -19.29 4.53 26.01
C ARG A 448 -18.37 5.61 26.60
N TYR A 449 -17.59 6.26 25.75
CA TYR A 449 -16.67 7.31 26.14
C TYR A 449 -17.32 8.70 26.09
N GLY A 450 -17.22 9.45 27.19
CA GLY A 450 -17.63 10.86 27.26
C GLY A 450 -16.48 11.84 27.03
N GLU A 451 -15.23 11.38 27.19
CA GLU A 451 -14.03 12.19 27.00
C GLU A 451 -12.90 11.36 26.37
N TRP A 452 -12.11 11.96 25.47
CA TRP A 452 -11.00 11.29 24.79
C TRP A 452 -9.97 10.70 25.75
N GLN A 453 -9.77 11.31 26.91
CA GLN A 453 -8.81 10.90 27.94
C GLN A 453 -9.16 9.55 28.56
N GLN A 454 -10.42 9.11 28.45
CA GLN A 454 -10.90 7.82 28.95
C GLN A 454 -10.45 6.66 28.04
N ILE A 455 -10.10 6.94 26.79
CA ILE A 455 -9.64 5.92 25.83
C ILE A 455 -8.21 5.52 26.18
N LEU A 456 -7.96 4.23 26.22
CA LEU A 456 -6.65 3.62 26.41
C LEU A 456 -6.32 2.73 25.19
N PRO A 457 -5.05 2.37 24.97
CA PRO A 457 -4.71 1.20 24.17
C PRO A 457 -5.42 -0.06 24.73
N PRO A 458 -5.60 -1.13 23.94
CA PRO A 458 -6.23 -2.39 24.36
C PRO A 458 -5.34 -3.20 25.32
N ARG A 459 -5.02 -2.59 26.48
CA ARG A 459 -4.29 -3.18 27.61
C ARG A 459 -5.02 -4.42 28.11
N HIS A 460 -4.36 -5.21 28.95
CA HIS A 460 -5.00 -6.36 29.59
C HIS A 460 -6.32 -5.97 30.29
N ALA A 461 -7.41 -6.65 29.92
CA ALA A 461 -8.76 -6.44 30.46
C ALA A 461 -9.33 -7.74 31.04
N ASN A 462 -10.35 -7.64 31.90
CA ASN A 462 -11.01 -8.80 32.50
C ASN A 462 -12.07 -9.39 31.53
N GLY A 463 -11.60 -9.96 30.42
CA GLY A 463 -12.41 -10.50 29.32
C GLY A 463 -11.88 -10.10 27.94
N PRO A 464 -12.58 -10.51 26.86
CA PRO A 464 -12.25 -10.07 25.51
C PRO A 464 -12.28 -8.55 25.37
N VAL A 465 -11.35 -8.01 24.59
CA VAL A 465 -11.28 -6.55 24.35
C VAL A 465 -12.18 -6.20 23.17
N ASN A 466 -12.67 -4.96 23.13
CA ASN A 466 -13.47 -4.45 22.01
C ASN A 466 -12.75 -4.70 20.66
N PRO A 467 -13.37 -5.41 19.71
CA PRO A 467 -12.65 -5.89 18.52
C PRO A 467 -12.33 -4.75 17.55
N THR A 468 -13.21 -3.76 17.36
CA THR A 468 -12.89 -2.56 16.57
C THR A 468 -11.77 -1.74 17.19
N GLN A 469 -11.70 -1.64 18.53
CA GLN A 469 -10.55 -1.02 19.21
C GLN A 469 -9.25 -1.80 18.94
N GLN A 470 -9.29 -3.14 18.94
CA GLN A 470 -8.13 -3.97 18.61
C GLN A 470 -7.68 -3.77 17.16
N LEU A 471 -8.63 -3.73 16.20
CA LEU A 471 -8.38 -3.44 14.80
C LEU A 471 -7.76 -2.05 14.61
N ASP A 472 -8.36 -1.02 15.19
CA ASP A 472 -7.83 0.34 15.12
C ASP A 472 -6.48 0.49 15.82
N PHE A 473 -6.22 -0.28 16.88
CA PHE A 473 -4.91 -0.29 17.51
C PHE A 473 -3.85 -0.97 16.64
N LYS A 474 -4.19 -2.01 15.85
CA LYS A 474 -3.29 -2.58 14.84
C LYS A 474 -3.01 -1.56 13.71
N ARG A 475 -4.05 -0.90 13.17
CA ARG A 475 -3.91 0.19 12.19
C ARG A 475 -2.98 1.30 12.72
N PHE A 476 -3.26 1.80 13.93
CA PHE A 476 -2.44 2.81 14.61
C PHE A 476 -1.00 2.36 14.84
N SER A 477 -0.79 1.11 15.28
CA SER A 477 0.55 0.58 15.55
C SER A 477 1.41 0.59 14.28
N SER A 478 0.83 0.18 13.15
CA SER A 478 1.49 0.25 11.85
C SER A 478 1.76 1.70 11.43
N ASP A 479 0.77 2.59 11.55
CA ASP A 479 0.92 4.02 11.22
C ASP A 479 1.96 4.75 12.10
N ALA A 480 2.07 4.40 13.38
CA ALA A 480 3.00 5.04 14.32
C ALA A 480 4.46 4.76 13.95
N LEU A 481 4.75 3.52 13.54
CA LEU A 481 6.07 3.15 13.01
C LEU A 481 6.31 3.77 11.63
N LYS A 482 5.27 3.88 10.78
CA LYS A 482 5.36 4.52 9.46
C LYS A 482 5.70 6.00 9.61
N ASP A 483 5.08 6.69 10.55
CA ASP A 483 5.39 8.08 10.90
C ASP A 483 6.84 8.24 11.37
N HIS A 484 7.38 7.29 12.15
CA HIS A 484 8.80 7.27 12.51
C HIS A 484 9.71 7.13 11.28
N TYR A 485 9.43 6.15 10.41
CA TYR A 485 10.14 5.97 9.14
C TYR A 485 10.11 7.24 8.28
N LEU A 486 8.93 7.84 8.12
CA LEU A 486 8.75 9.07 7.33
C LEU A 486 9.52 10.25 7.91
N ALA A 487 9.67 10.32 9.24
CA ALA A 487 10.49 11.34 9.88
C ALA A 487 11.98 11.20 9.53
N GLU A 488 12.52 9.98 9.54
CA GLU A 488 13.89 9.72 9.10
C GLU A 488 14.07 9.97 7.59
N ARG A 489 13.16 9.42 6.78
CA ARG A 489 13.16 9.60 5.31
C ARG A 489 13.13 11.06 4.90
N ARG A 490 12.38 11.92 5.61
CA ARG A 490 12.32 13.36 5.33
C ARG A 490 13.69 14.02 5.42
N ILE A 491 14.47 13.69 6.46
CA ILE A 491 15.85 14.21 6.62
C ILE A 491 16.74 13.72 5.47
N LEU A 492 16.63 12.44 5.11
CA LEU A 492 17.41 11.86 4.03
C LEU A 492 17.06 12.46 2.66
N ARG A 493 15.78 12.73 2.39
CA ARG A 493 15.33 13.40 1.16
C ARG A 493 15.72 14.87 1.12
N GLU A 494 15.79 15.55 2.26
CA GLU A 494 16.30 16.93 2.35
C GLU A 494 17.80 17.02 2.04
N LEU A 495 18.61 16.15 2.66
CA LEU A 495 20.07 16.25 2.61
C LEU A 495 20.71 15.48 1.46
N THR A 496 20.06 14.41 1.00
CA THR A 496 20.55 13.53 -0.06
C THR A 496 19.43 13.20 -1.05
N PRO A 497 18.81 14.23 -1.68
CA PRO A 497 17.61 14.04 -2.48
C PRO A 497 17.80 13.04 -3.62
N GLN A 498 19.02 12.83 -4.11
CA GLN A 498 19.37 11.90 -5.19
C GLN A 498 19.54 10.43 -4.75
N ILE A 499 19.64 10.14 -3.45
CA ILE A 499 19.88 8.80 -2.93
C ILE A 499 18.54 8.15 -2.58
N PRO A 500 18.22 6.96 -3.11
CA PRO A 500 16.98 6.28 -2.79
C PRO A 500 16.97 5.81 -1.33
N VAL A 501 15.77 5.78 -0.75
CA VAL A 501 15.53 5.41 0.65
C VAL A 501 14.58 4.22 0.71
N THR A 502 14.98 3.19 1.45
CA THR A 502 14.14 2.01 1.73
C THR A 502 14.15 1.68 3.22
N THR A 503 13.37 0.67 3.61
CA THR A 503 13.44 -0.05 4.88
C THR A 503 13.01 -1.48 4.60
N ASN A 504 13.58 -2.45 5.29
CA ASN A 504 13.29 -3.87 5.09
C ASN A 504 11.94 -4.26 5.71
N PHE A 505 11.07 -4.84 4.88
CA PHE A 505 9.80 -5.45 5.28
C PHE A 505 10.02 -6.91 5.71
N MET A 506 8.97 -7.52 6.28
CA MET A 506 8.96 -8.93 6.71
C MET A 506 7.76 -9.67 6.12
N VAL A 507 7.53 -9.54 4.82
CA VAL A 507 6.51 -10.30 4.07
C VAL A 507 6.94 -11.77 4.03
N ALA A 508 6.58 -12.53 5.06
CA ALA A 508 6.93 -13.93 5.21
C ALA A 508 6.03 -14.63 6.23
N GLY A 509 5.62 -15.87 5.93
CA GLY A 509 4.84 -16.71 6.85
C GLY A 509 3.70 -15.95 7.52
N ASP A 510 3.49 -16.16 8.82
CA ASP A 510 2.37 -15.56 9.55
C ASP A 510 2.63 -14.12 10.06
N ILE A 511 3.63 -13.42 9.52
CA ILE A 511 3.96 -12.05 9.97
C ILE A 511 2.97 -11.07 9.33
N ASN A 512 2.09 -10.50 10.15
CA ASN A 512 1.05 -9.59 9.66
C ASN A 512 0.97 -8.24 10.39
N ASP A 513 1.70 -8.00 11.47
CA ASP A 513 1.45 -6.82 12.33
C ASP A 513 1.64 -5.45 11.64
N MET A 514 2.26 -5.43 10.46
CA MET A 514 2.46 -4.25 9.62
C MET A 514 1.65 -4.35 8.33
N ASN A 515 0.98 -3.26 7.91
CA ASN A 515 0.27 -3.21 6.63
C ASN A 515 1.24 -2.86 5.49
N TYR A 516 1.99 -3.85 5.00
CA TYR A 516 3.01 -3.62 3.97
C TYR A 516 2.49 -3.06 2.63
N PRO A 517 1.28 -3.38 2.14
CA PRO A 517 0.69 -2.69 1.00
C PRO A 517 0.61 -1.17 1.16
N ASP A 518 0.25 -0.69 2.34
CA ASP A 518 0.23 0.74 2.65
C ASP A 518 1.65 1.31 2.78
N TRP A 519 2.58 0.59 3.41
CA TRP A 519 3.99 1.02 3.53
C TRP A 519 4.74 1.06 2.20
N ALA A 520 4.39 0.20 1.23
CA ALA A 520 5.04 0.12 -0.07
C ALA A 520 4.95 1.45 -0.86
N ALA A 521 3.93 2.27 -0.58
CA ALA A 521 3.77 3.60 -1.16
C ALA A 521 4.76 4.64 -0.59
N GLU A 522 5.46 4.32 0.51
CA GLU A 522 6.34 5.27 1.21
C GLU A 522 7.83 5.01 1.01
N VAL A 523 8.20 3.88 0.42
CA VAL A 523 9.60 3.54 0.09
C VAL A 523 9.91 3.84 -1.37
N ASP A 524 11.18 4.10 -1.68
CA ASP A 524 11.61 4.36 -3.06
C ASP A 524 11.71 3.07 -3.88
N PHE A 525 12.00 1.96 -3.20
CA PHE A 525 11.88 0.59 -3.69
C PHE A 525 11.55 -0.33 -2.52
N VAL A 526 10.75 -1.38 -2.77
CA VAL A 526 10.43 -2.38 -1.75
C VAL A 526 11.68 -3.21 -1.46
N ALA A 527 12.02 -3.33 -0.18
CA ALA A 527 13.02 -4.25 0.33
C ALA A 527 12.33 -5.24 1.28
N ASN A 528 12.69 -6.52 1.24
CA ASN A 528 12.04 -7.53 2.07
C ASN A 528 13.02 -8.57 2.62
N ASP A 529 12.75 -9.00 3.84
CA ASP A 529 13.41 -10.09 4.53
C ASP A 529 12.50 -11.32 4.50
N HIS A 530 13.05 -12.46 4.07
CA HIS A 530 12.31 -13.70 4.02
C HIS A 530 13.18 -14.87 4.49
N TYR A 531 12.62 -15.69 5.38
CA TYR A 531 13.29 -16.87 5.91
C TYR A 531 12.35 -18.07 5.87
N SER A 532 12.73 -19.09 5.09
CA SER A 532 11.96 -20.32 4.97
C SER A 532 11.77 -21.02 6.32
N ARG A 533 10.52 -21.41 6.62
CA ARG A 533 10.20 -22.28 7.75
C ARG A 533 9.97 -23.70 7.26
N PRO A 534 10.53 -24.73 7.92
CA PRO A 534 10.31 -26.13 7.56
C PRO A 534 8.82 -26.48 7.64
N GLY A 535 8.33 -27.15 6.61
CA GLY A 535 6.92 -27.53 6.51
C GLY A 535 6.57 -28.07 5.12
N PRO A 536 5.41 -28.73 4.99
CA PRO A 536 5.01 -29.38 3.74
C PRO A 536 4.85 -28.38 2.57
N GLN A 537 4.42 -27.15 2.85
CA GLN A 537 4.28 -26.07 1.85
C GLN A 537 5.44 -25.07 1.87
N SER A 538 6.59 -25.39 2.49
CA SER A 538 7.70 -24.43 2.67
C SER A 538 8.24 -23.83 1.35
N ARG A 539 8.22 -24.61 0.25
CA ARG A 539 8.64 -24.14 -1.08
C ARG A 539 7.63 -23.17 -1.68
N ASP A 540 6.35 -23.52 -1.56
CA ASP A 540 5.25 -22.70 -2.08
C ASP A 540 5.10 -21.43 -1.26
N GLU A 541 5.37 -21.46 0.06
CA GLU A 541 5.37 -20.29 0.93
C GLU A 541 6.43 -19.27 0.53
N LEU A 542 7.65 -19.73 0.20
CA LEU A 542 8.70 -18.86 -0.30
C LEU A 542 8.27 -18.20 -1.62
N SER A 543 7.73 -18.99 -2.54
CA SER A 543 7.20 -18.48 -3.81
C SER A 543 6.07 -17.46 -3.58
N PHE A 544 5.11 -17.78 -2.71
CA PHE A 544 3.98 -16.92 -2.33
C PHE A 544 4.45 -15.57 -1.80
N SER A 545 5.38 -15.57 -0.85
CA SER A 545 5.92 -14.34 -0.24
C SER A 545 6.73 -13.51 -1.23
N ALA A 546 7.58 -14.15 -2.04
CA ALA A 546 8.34 -13.47 -3.09
C ALA A 546 7.41 -12.81 -4.14
N ASN A 547 6.34 -13.50 -4.50
CA ASN A 547 5.31 -13.06 -5.43
C ASN A 547 4.57 -11.83 -4.87
N LEU A 548 4.13 -11.89 -3.61
CA LEU A 548 3.50 -10.77 -2.92
C LEU A 548 4.43 -9.55 -2.85
N SER A 549 5.68 -9.72 -2.43
CA SER A 549 6.66 -8.62 -2.32
C SER A 549 6.84 -7.85 -3.64
N GLY A 550 6.91 -8.55 -4.77
CA GLY A 550 6.97 -7.90 -6.09
C GLY A 550 5.67 -7.19 -6.47
N ASN A 551 4.51 -7.74 -6.11
CA ASN A 551 3.22 -7.15 -6.46
C ASN A 551 2.77 -6.01 -5.55
N LEU A 552 3.41 -5.81 -4.38
CA LEU A 552 3.22 -4.58 -3.57
C LEU A 552 3.53 -3.30 -4.36
N ILE A 553 4.40 -3.41 -5.37
CA ILE A 553 4.78 -2.31 -6.29
C ILE A 553 4.50 -2.67 -7.75
N THR A 554 3.41 -3.39 -8.00
CA THR A 554 2.89 -3.72 -9.34
C THR A 554 3.93 -4.40 -10.24
N GLY A 555 4.67 -5.36 -9.69
CA GLY A 555 5.62 -6.19 -10.44
C GLY A 555 6.95 -5.52 -10.80
N ARG A 556 7.16 -4.26 -10.37
CA ARG A 556 8.42 -3.54 -10.54
C ARG A 556 9.55 -4.22 -9.74
N PRO A 557 10.82 -4.01 -10.11
CA PRO A 557 11.94 -4.57 -9.36
C PRO A 557 11.91 -4.23 -7.88
N TRP A 558 12.19 -5.23 -7.05
CA TRP A 558 12.29 -5.11 -5.59
C TRP A 558 13.59 -5.73 -5.08
N PHE A 559 13.91 -5.56 -3.81
CA PHE A 559 15.19 -5.95 -3.21
C PHE A 559 14.99 -7.02 -2.14
N LEU A 560 15.52 -8.24 -2.33
CA LEU A 560 15.61 -9.21 -1.24
C LEU A 560 16.76 -8.77 -0.33
N MET A 561 16.44 -8.12 0.78
CA MET A 561 17.41 -7.54 1.70
C MET A 561 18.04 -8.61 2.56
N GLU A 562 17.21 -9.50 3.13
CA GLU A 562 17.72 -10.64 3.88
C GLU A 562 17.05 -11.95 3.48
N HIS A 563 17.89 -12.99 3.34
CA HIS A 563 17.50 -14.37 3.64
C HIS A 563 18.68 -15.15 4.23
N SER A 564 18.53 -16.45 4.52
CA SER A 564 19.61 -17.28 5.06
C SER A 564 20.30 -18.18 4.02
N THR A 565 21.61 -18.39 4.16
CA THR A 565 22.33 -19.39 3.35
C THR A 565 21.99 -20.83 3.75
N SER A 566 21.61 -21.05 5.00
CA SER A 566 21.25 -22.34 5.58
C SER A 566 20.33 -22.14 6.80
N ALA A 567 20.62 -22.80 7.93
CA ALA A 567 19.85 -22.66 9.16
C ALA A 567 19.81 -21.22 9.70
N VAL A 568 18.69 -20.85 10.32
CA VAL A 568 18.55 -19.64 11.14
C VAL A 568 18.87 -19.96 12.61
N ASN A 569 18.60 -19.05 13.55
CA ASN A 569 18.83 -19.27 14.99
C ASN A 569 17.57 -19.19 15.86
N TRP A 570 16.46 -18.69 15.33
CA TRP A 570 15.27 -18.32 16.10
C TRP A 570 14.11 -19.32 16.01
N GLN A 571 14.21 -20.35 15.16
CA GLN A 571 13.18 -21.39 15.08
C GLN A 571 13.31 -22.38 16.25
N PRO A 572 12.20 -23.06 16.65
CA PRO A 572 12.26 -24.12 17.64
C PRO A 572 13.26 -25.23 17.28
N VAL A 573 13.38 -25.55 15.98
CA VAL A 573 14.40 -26.45 15.42
C VAL A 573 14.95 -25.81 14.15
N ASN A 574 16.22 -25.40 14.21
CA ASN A 574 16.89 -24.74 13.08
C ASN A 574 17.55 -25.78 12.17
N VAL A 575 16.85 -26.22 11.12
CA VAL A 575 17.37 -27.22 10.18
C VAL A 575 18.24 -26.57 9.10
N PRO A 576 19.34 -27.21 8.67
CA PRO A 576 20.16 -26.71 7.58
C PRO A 576 19.45 -26.91 6.23
N LYS A 577 19.67 -25.98 5.31
CA LYS A 577 19.30 -26.15 3.90
C LYS A 577 20.03 -27.34 3.29
N LEU A 578 19.34 -28.09 2.46
CA LEU A 578 19.88 -29.18 1.66
C LEU A 578 20.63 -28.64 0.43
N SER A 579 21.43 -29.51 -0.19
CA SER A 579 22.13 -29.17 -1.43
C SER A 579 21.15 -28.73 -2.52
N GLY A 580 21.45 -27.59 -3.16
CA GLY A 580 20.63 -26.94 -4.18
C GLY A 580 19.71 -25.83 -3.66
N GLU A 581 19.28 -25.89 -2.40
CA GLU A 581 18.23 -24.99 -1.88
C GLU A 581 18.67 -23.54 -1.78
N LEU A 582 19.93 -23.26 -1.43
CA LEU A 582 20.46 -21.89 -1.40
C LEU A 582 20.24 -21.17 -2.74
N ALA A 583 20.63 -21.81 -3.84
CA ALA A 583 20.49 -21.23 -5.17
C ALA A 583 19.03 -21.20 -5.63
N ARG A 584 18.24 -22.24 -5.33
CA ARG A 584 16.83 -22.30 -5.70
C ARG A 584 16.00 -21.23 -5.01
N ASP A 585 16.18 -21.06 -3.71
CA ASP A 585 15.47 -20.04 -2.93
C ASP A 585 15.79 -18.65 -3.48
N SER A 586 17.08 -18.34 -3.65
CA SER A 586 17.54 -17.06 -4.21
C SER A 586 16.95 -16.78 -5.58
N LEU A 587 16.96 -17.76 -6.48
CA LEU A 587 16.46 -17.60 -7.84
C LEU A 587 14.94 -17.60 -7.93
N THR A 588 14.23 -18.14 -6.94
CA THR A 588 12.77 -18.02 -6.84
C THR A 588 12.39 -16.57 -6.56
N HIS A 589 13.13 -15.86 -5.69
CA HIS A 589 12.95 -14.42 -5.50
C HIS A 589 13.25 -13.63 -6.78
N VAL A 590 14.34 -13.96 -7.49
CA VAL A 590 14.69 -13.32 -8.79
C VAL A 590 13.59 -13.55 -9.83
N ALA A 591 13.02 -14.76 -9.88
CA ALA A 591 11.93 -15.11 -10.79
C ALA A 591 10.66 -14.26 -10.53
N HIS A 592 10.41 -13.93 -9.27
CA HIS A 592 9.32 -13.04 -8.83
C HIS A 592 9.72 -11.56 -8.76
N GLY A 593 10.80 -11.16 -9.45
CA GLY A 593 11.13 -9.75 -9.71
C GLY A 593 12.21 -9.14 -8.81
N ALA A 594 12.89 -9.92 -7.96
CA ALA A 594 13.99 -9.36 -7.16
C ALA A 594 15.19 -8.98 -8.04
N ASP A 595 15.68 -7.75 -7.88
CA ASP A 595 16.91 -7.22 -8.48
C ASP A 595 18.06 -7.06 -7.49
N GLY A 596 17.80 -7.24 -6.20
CA GLY A 596 18.80 -7.46 -5.17
C GLY A 596 18.60 -8.83 -4.53
N VAL A 597 19.68 -9.57 -4.31
CA VAL A 597 19.70 -10.83 -3.57
C VAL A 597 20.75 -10.73 -2.48
N CYS A 598 20.31 -10.42 -1.26
CA CYS A 598 21.18 -10.26 -0.11
C CYS A 598 20.85 -11.26 1.01
N PHE A 599 21.83 -11.47 1.88
CA PHE A 599 21.77 -12.44 2.97
C PHE A 599 21.96 -11.74 4.31
N PHE A 600 21.25 -12.21 5.34
CA PHE A 600 21.74 -12.08 6.70
C PHE A 600 22.62 -13.30 7.01
N GLN A 601 23.93 -13.19 7.12
CA GLN A 601 24.77 -11.99 6.92
C GLN A 601 26.05 -12.39 6.16
N TRP A 602 26.97 -11.45 5.93
CA TRP A 602 28.22 -11.72 5.22
C TRP A 602 29.07 -12.76 5.96
N ARG A 603 29.48 -12.45 7.19
CA ARG A 603 30.34 -13.31 8.00
C ARG A 603 29.62 -13.77 9.25
N GLN A 604 29.63 -15.07 9.50
CA GLN A 604 28.93 -15.65 10.64
C GLN A 604 29.52 -15.15 11.97
N SER A 605 28.73 -14.44 12.77
CA SER A 605 29.18 -13.86 14.04
C SER A 605 29.78 -14.91 14.97
N ARG A 606 30.87 -14.56 15.66
CA ARG A 606 31.52 -15.46 16.66
C ARG A 606 30.84 -15.45 18.02
N ALA A 607 30.12 -14.38 18.34
CA ALA A 607 29.45 -14.14 19.60
C ALA A 607 28.11 -13.42 19.36
N GLY A 608 27.29 -13.31 20.41
CA GLY A 608 25.94 -12.75 20.32
C GLY A 608 24.85 -13.81 20.14
N ALA A 609 23.60 -13.35 20.10
CA ALA A 609 22.41 -14.20 20.01
C ALA A 609 22.30 -14.94 18.67
N GLU A 610 22.83 -14.34 17.60
CA GLU A 610 22.75 -14.85 16.23
C GLU A 610 24.02 -15.58 15.76
N LYS A 611 24.95 -15.92 16.67
CA LYS A 611 26.19 -16.65 16.31
C LYS A 611 25.96 -17.98 15.58
N TYR A 612 24.76 -18.58 15.70
CA TYR A 612 24.39 -19.82 15.01
C TYR A 612 23.53 -19.60 13.77
N HIS A 613 23.12 -18.36 13.49
CA HIS A 613 22.50 -18.03 12.21
C HIS A 613 23.55 -18.25 11.10
N SER A 614 23.19 -18.90 10.01
CA SER A 614 24.09 -19.13 8.88
C SER A 614 24.49 -17.81 8.20
N ALA A 615 25.60 -17.83 7.45
CA ALA A 615 26.13 -16.65 6.76
C ALA A 615 26.75 -17.05 5.42
N MET A 616 27.07 -16.07 4.57
CA MET A 616 27.78 -16.30 3.30
C MET A 616 29.17 -16.91 3.54
N LEU A 617 29.88 -16.36 4.51
CA LEU A 617 31.15 -16.83 5.01
C LEU A 617 30.95 -17.44 6.42
N PRO A 618 30.75 -18.77 6.50
CA PRO A 618 30.46 -19.45 7.77
C PRO A 618 31.69 -19.49 8.68
N HIS A 619 31.53 -19.97 9.92
CA HIS A 619 32.65 -20.20 10.85
C HIS A 619 33.74 -21.11 10.27
N ALA A 620 33.37 -22.01 9.36
CA ALA A 620 34.30 -22.91 8.66
C ALA A 620 35.17 -22.20 7.61
N GLY A 621 34.89 -20.94 7.27
CA GLY A 621 35.64 -20.14 6.31
C GLY A 621 35.39 -20.51 4.85
N GLU A 622 36.29 -20.05 3.98
CA GLU A 622 36.17 -20.11 2.52
C GLU A 622 36.22 -21.54 1.95
N THR A 623 36.78 -22.50 2.69
CA THR A 623 36.82 -23.91 2.28
C THR A 623 35.51 -24.66 2.52
N SER A 624 34.48 -23.98 3.03
CA SER A 624 33.17 -24.56 3.30
C SER A 624 32.35 -24.82 2.04
N ALA A 625 31.41 -25.76 2.12
CA ALA A 625 30.44 -25.98 1.05
C ALA A 625 29.50 -24.79 0.84
N ILE A 626 29.18 -24.06 1.92
CA ILE A 626 28.32 -22.87 1.87
C ILE A 626 29.00 -21.75 1.07
N PHE A 627 30.27 -21.44 1.36
CA PHE A 627 30.98 -20.38 0.64
C PHE A 627 31.13 -20.71 -0.85
N ARG A 628 31.40 -21.97 -1.21
CA ARG A 628 31.38 -22.41 -2.62
C ARG A 628 30.01 -22.20 -3.28
N ALA A 629 28.93 -22.60 -2.62
CA ALA A 629 27.57 -22.42 -3.14
C ALA A 629 27.19 -20.93 -3.31
N VAL A 630 27.69 -20.07 -2.40
CA VAL A 630 27.56 -18.61 -2.49
C VAL A 630 28.31 -18.06 -3.71
N THR A 631 29.55 -18.48 -3.93
CA THR A 631 30.34 -18.07 -5.11
C THR A 631 29.69 -18.54 -6.42
N ASP A 632 29.17 -19.77 -6.45
CA ASP A 632 28.43 -20.31 -7.59
C ASP A 632 27.14 -19.51 -7.87
N LEU A 633 26.40 -19.13 -6.82
CA LEU A 633 25.22 -18.27 -6.94
C LEU A 633 25.60 -16.89 -7.49
N GLY A 634 26.64 -16.25 -6.96
CA GLY A 634 27.10 -14.95 -7.44
C GLY A 634 27.47 -14.99 -8.94
N ALA A 635 28.16 -16.05 -9.39
CA ALA A 635 28.44 -16.26 -10.81
C ALA A 635 27.16 -16.41 -11.65
N ARG A 636 26.17 -17.12 -11.13
CA ARG A 636 24.88 -17.32 -11.79
C ARG A 636 24.06 -16.04 -11.88
N LEU A 637 24.02 -15.22 -10.83
CA LEU A 637 23.32 -13.93 -10.86
C LEU A 637 23.96 -12.96 -11.86
N ARG A 638 25.30 -12.94 -11.96
CA ARG A 638 26.00 -12.16 -13.00
C ARG A 638 25.60 -12.56 -14.41
N SER A 639 25.39 -13.85 -14.68
CA SER A 639 24.94 -14.32 -16.01
C SER A 639 23.50 -13.94 -16.36
N LEU A 640 22.73 -13.46 -15.38
CA LEU A 640 21.33 -13.01 -15.50
C LEU A 640 21.20 -11.48 -15.47
N SER A 641 22.29 -10.74 -15.71
CA SER A 641 22.26 -9.28 -15.71
C SER A 641 21.34 -8.68 -16.78
N ASP A 642 21.06 -9.42 -17.86
CA ASP A 642 20.17 -9.01 -18.95
C ASP A 642 18.69 -8.91 -18.57
N ILE A 643 18.28 -9.50 -17.43
CA ILE A 643 16.91 -9.38 -16.90
C ILE A 643 16.77 -8.33 -15.80
N ALA A 644 17.86 -7.68 -15.41
CA ALA A 644 17.82 -6.60 -14.42
C ALA A 644 16.97 -5.43 -14.94
N GLY A 645 16.16 -4.83 -14.07
CA GLY A 645 15.22 -3.77 -14.39
C GLY A 645 13.93 -4.24 -15.06
N ILE A 646 13.84 -5.50 -15.48
CA ILE A 646 12.65 -6.03 -16.16
C ILE A 646 11.61 -6.43 -15.10
N ALA A 647 10.38 -5.94 -15.25
CA ALA A 647 9.25 -6.35 -14.43
C ALA A 647 8.85 -7.81 -14.67
N ARG A 648 8.24 -8.45 -13.67
CA ARG A 648 7.65 -9.79 -13.85
C ARG A 648 6.50 -9.75 -14.85
N THR A 649 6.27 -10.83 -15.58
CA THR A 649 5.11 -10.96 -16.46
C THR A 649 3.90 -11.38 -15.62
N PRO A 650 2.82 -10.57 -15.57
CA PRO A 650 1.63 -10.90 -14.78
C PRO A 650 1.05 -12.29 -15.13
N ALA A 651 0.42 -12.92 -14.14
CA ALA A 651 -0.36 -14.13 -14.35
C ALA A 651 -1.79 -13.80 -14.81
N GLU A 652 -2.50 -14.80 -15.34
CA GLU A 652 -3.94 -14.65 -15.66
C GLU A 652 -4.84 -14.87 -14.45
N VAL A 653 -4.29 -15.39 -13.35
CA VAL A 653 -5.00 -15.69 -12.10
C VAL A 653 -4.36 -14.91 -10.96
N ALA A 654 -5.18 -14.37 -10.04
CA ALA A 654 -4.71 -13.74 -8.82
C ALA A 654 -5.27 -14.41 -7.56
N VAL A 655 -4.49 -14.38 -6.48
CA VAL A 655 -4.91 -14.66 -5.10
C VAL A 655 -4.78 -13.36 -4.31
N LEU A 656 -5.89 -12.87 -3.77
CA LEU A 656 -5.91 -11.65 -2.97
C LEU A 656 -5.40 -11.90 -1.57
N ILE A 657 -4.66 -10.91 -1.06
CA ILE A 657 -4.33 -10.77 0.36
C ILE A 657 -4.83 -9.43 0.86
N ASP A 658 -5.56 -9.46 1.96
CA ASP A 658 -6.03 -8.28 2.66
C ASP A 658 -5.56 -8.32 4.11
N TYR A 659 -4.71 -7.36 4.49
CA TYR A 659 -4.11 -7.32 5.82
C TYR A 659 -5.16 -7.03 6.90
N GLU A 660 -6.19 -6.23 6.61
CA GLU A 660 -7.24 -5.95 7.58
C GLU A 660 -8.13 -7.17 7.81
N SER A 661 -8.54 -7.87 6.74
CA SER A 661 -9.22 -9.16 6.85
C SER A 661 -8.39 -10.18 7.63
N TRP A 662 -7.07 -10.22 7.40
CA TRP A 662 -6.17 -11.08 8.16
C TRP A 662 -6.16 -10.70 9.65
N TRP A 663 -6.05 -9.42 9.98
CA TRP A 663 -6.07 -8.96 11.36
C TRP A 663 -7.37 -9.30 12.07
N VAL A 664 -8.51 -9.00 11.45
CA VAL A 664 -9.83 -9.17 12.06
C VAL A 664 -10.17 -10.64 12.19
N ALA A 665 -10.01 -11.43 11.12
CA ALA A 665 -10.44 -12.83 11.12
C ALA A 665 -9.70 -13.72 12.13
N GLU A 666 -8.56 -13.26 12.65
CA GLU A 666 -7.77 -13.95 13.67
C GLU A 666 -7.82 -13.27 15.06
N LEU A 667 -8.70 -12.28 15.27
CA LEU A 667 -8.96 -11.73 16.61
C LEU A 667 -9.60 -12.79 17.53
N ASP A 668 -9.65 -12.46 18.83
CA ASP A 668 -10.35 -13.27 19.81
C ASP A 668 -11.88 -13.27 19.60
N SER A 669 -12.58 -14.16 20.31
CA SER A 669 -14.06 -14.24 20.32
C SER A 669 -14.74 -14.49 18.97
N HIS A 670 -14.00 -15.06 18.02
CA HIS A 670 -14.51 -15.52 16.73
C HIS A 670 -15.23 -16.88 16.84
N PRO A 671 -15.98 -17.31 15.80
CA PRO A 671 -16.61 -18.64 15.78
C PRO A 671 -15.61 -19.80 16.03
N THR A 672 -14.34 -19.59 15.68
CA THR A 672 -13.22 -20.47 16.06
C THR A 672 -11.92 -19.68 16.15
N ASP A 673 -11.04 -20.04 17.08
CA ASP A 673 -9.67 -19.51 17.23
C ASP A 673 -8.63 -20.31 16.41
N ARG A 674 -9.08 -21.35 15.70
CA ARG A 674 -8.26 -22.25 14.87
C ARG A 674 -8.06 -21.73 13.43
N LEU A 675 -8.82 -20.72 13.01
CA LEU A 675 -8.71 -20.15 11.67
C LEU A 675 -7.35 -19.47 11.48
N ARG A 676 -6.72 -19.73 10.33
CA ARG A 676 -5.48 -19.06 9.90
C ARG A 676 -5.66 -18.56 8.48
N TYR A 677 -5.84 -17.25 8.34
CA TYR A 677 -6.17 -16.57 7.09
C TYR A 677 -5.15 -16.90 5.99
N ARG A 678 -3.86 -16.70 6.30
CA ARG A 678 -2.81 -16.89 5.32
C ARG A 678 -2.63 -18.36 4.92
N ALA A 679 -2.94 -19.30 5.81
CA ALA A 679 -2.89 -20.72 5.49
C ALA A 679 -3.93 -21.08 4.41
N GLU A 680 -5.15 -20.53 4.48
CA GLU A 680 -6.14 -20.71 3.42
C GLU A 680 -5.66 -20.12 2.09
N ALA A 681 -5.13 -18.89 2.09
CA ALA A 681 -4.60 -18.28 0.88
C ALA A 681 -3.44 -19.07 0.26
N LEU A 682 -2.56 -19.61 1.10
CA LEU A 682 -1.47 -20.49 0.67
C LEU A 682 -2.00 -21.82 0.13
N ASP A 683 -3.07 -22.39 0.71
CA ASP A 683 -3.71 -23.61 0.21
C ASP A 683 -4.25 -23.41 -1.21
N TRP A 684 -4.86 -22.25 -1.50
CA TRP A 684 -5.29 -21.88 -2.86
C TRP A 684 -4.12 -21.70 -3.81
N TYR A 685 -3.07 -21.01 -3.39
CA TYR A 685 -1.86 -20.83 -4.20
C TYR A 685 -1.18 -22.17 -4.52
N THR A 686 -0.98 -23.04 -3.53
CA THR A 686 -0.45 -24.39 -3.71
C THR A 686 -1.31 -25.19 -4.68
N ALA A 687 -2.64 -25.15 -4.56
CA ALA A 687 -3.54 -25.87 -5.46
C ALA A 687 -3.43 -25.39 -6.92
N LEU A 688 -3.25 -24.08 -7.13
CA LEU A 688 -3.01 -23.50 -8.46
C LEU A 688 -1.68 -24.00 -9.05
N LEU A 689 -0.61 -23.99 -8.25
CA LEU A 689 0.69 -24.54 -8.65
C LEU A 689 0.63 -26.05 -8.94
N ASP A 690 -0.17 -26.81 -8.19
CA ASP A 690 -0.43 -28.24 -8.41
C ASP A 690 -1.09 -28.49 -9.77
N ARG A 691 -1.93 -27.55 -10.23
CA ARG A 691 -2.52 -27.56 -11.58
C ARG A 691 -1.63 -26.94 -12.66
N GLY A 692 -0.43 -26.47 -12.32
CA GLY A 692 0.50 -25.80 -13.25
C GLY A 692 0.05 -24.40 -13.68
N ILE A 693 -0.85 -23.79 -12.91
CA ILE A 693 -1.35 -22.43 -13.15
C ILE A 693 -0.43 -21.45 -12.45
N ARG A 694 0.10 -20.47 -13.20
CA ARG A 694 0.74 -19.31 -12.58
C ARG A 694 -0.33 -18.45 -11.93
N ALA A 695 -0.05 -17.98 -10.72
CA ALA A 695 -0.90 -17.06 -10.01
C ALA A 695 -0.09 -15.89 -9.46
N ASP A 696 -0.69 -14.72 -9.43
CA ASP A 696 -0.15 -13.55 -8.76
C ASP A 696 -0.74 -13.46 -7.36
N VAL A 697 0.09 -13.17 -6.35
CA VAL A 697 -0.40 -12.84 -5.01
C VAL A 697 -0.42 -11.33 -4.90
N VAL A 698 -1.60 -10.72 -4.76
CA VAL A 698 -1.77 -9.27 -4.86
C VAL A 698 -2.55 -8.71 -3.67
N PRO A 699 -2.28 -7.46 -3.23
CA PRO A 699 -3.09 -6.83 -2.20
C PRO A 699 -4.52 -6.59 -2.68
N ALA A 700 -5.50 -6.57 -1.78
CA ALA A 700 -6.90 -6.35 -2.13
C ALA A 700 -7.18 -5.04 -2.88
N ALA A 701 -6.30 -4.03 -2.72
CA ALA A 701 -6.37 -2.75 -3.41
C ALA A 701 -5.79 -2.77 -4.85
N ALA A 702 -5.20 -3.88 -5.30
CA ALA A 702 -4.64 -4.00 -6.64
C ALA A 702 -5.72 -3.86 -7.74
N ASP A 703 -5.28 -3.44 -8.93
CA ASP A 703 -6.12 -3.47 -10.13
C ASP A 703 -6.39 -4.93 -10.53
N LEU A 704 -7.68 -5.26 -10.65
CA LEU A 704 -8.15 -6.62 -10.95
C LEU A 704 -8.42 -6.83 -12.45
N SER A 705 -8.47 -5.75 -13.24
CA SER A 705 -8.97 -5.78 -14.63
C SER A 705 -8.17 -6.69 -15.57
N GLY A 706 -6.89 -6.92 -15.28
CA GLY A 706 -6.00 -7.80 -16.04
C GLY A 706 -6.14 -9.29 -15.73
N TYR A 707 -6.86 -9.67 -14.67
CA TYR A 707 -6.97 -11.06 -14.22
C TYR A 707 -8.26 -11.71 -14.72
N ARG A 708 -8.14 -12.90 -15.33
CA ARG A 708 -9.30 -13.69 -15.74
C ARG A 708 -10.02 -14.30 -14.55
N LEU A 709 -9.27 -14.71 -13.52
CA LEU A 709 -9.82 -15.25 -12.30
C LEU A 709 -9.13 -14.65 -11.07
N VAL A 710 -9.92 -14.26 -10.08
CA VAL A 710 -9.45 -13.73 -8.79
C VAL A 710 -9.98 -14.63 -7.67
N VAL A 711 -9.08 -15.18 -6.86
CA VAL A 711 -9.40 -15.90 -5.63
C VAL A 711 -9.24 -14.94 -4.45
N ALA A 712 -10.30 -14.73 -3.68
CA ALA A 712 -10.36 -13.88 -2.49
C ALA A 712 -10.68 -14.73 -1.26
N PRO A 713 -9.69 -15.47 -0.70
CA PRO A 713 -9.89 -16.35 0.43
C PRO A 713 -10.07 -15.54 1.72
N ILE A 714 -11.11 -15.87 2.49
CA ILE A 714 -11.44 -15.28 3.80
C ILE A 714 -11.36 -13.74 3.75
N LEU A 715 -11.89 -13.13 2.68
CA LEU A 715 -11.95 -11.68 2.51
C LEU A 715 -12.99 -11.11 3.47
N HIS A 716 -12.66 -11.10 4.76
CA HIS A 716 -13.55 -10.94 5.88
C HIS A 716 -14.11 -9.52 5.98
N VAL A 717 -13.23 -8.53 5.86
CA VAL A 717 -13.53 -7.09 5.90
C VAL A 717 -13.81 -6.63 4.47
N VAL A 718 -15.06 -6.24 4.19
CA VAL A 718 -15.47 -5.75 2.87
C VAL A 718 -16.18 -4.41 3.03
N PRO A 719 -15.45 -3.30 2.86
CA PRO A 719 -16.05 -1.97 2.76
C PRO A 719 -16.95 -1.86 1.52
N ALA A 720 -17.91 -0.94 1.52
CA ALA A 720 -18.84 -0.74 0.40
C ALA A 720 -18.11 -0.52 -0.95
N ALA A 721 -17.04 0.28 -0.96
CA ALA A 721 -16.25 0.51 -2.18
C ALA A 721 -15.57 -0.77 -2.71
N LEU A 722 -15.13 -1.68 -1.83
CA LEU A 722 -14.57 -2.96 -2.25
C LEU A 722 -15.65 -3.89 -2.79
N GLN A 723 -16.83 -3.92 -2.17
CA GLN A 723 -18.00 -4.65 -2.66
C GLN A 723 -18.34 -4.22 -4.09
N GLU A 724 -18.45 -2.91 -4.34
CA GLU A 724 -18.74 -2.36 -5.68
C GLU A 724 -17.68 -2.77 -6.70
N ARG A 725 -16.39 -2.60 -6.36
CA ARG A 725 -15.28 -2.97 -7.26
C ARG A 725 -15.28 -4.45 -7.62
N LEU A 726 -15.60 -5.33 -6.67
CA LEU A 726 -15.71 -6.78 -6.93
C LEU A 726 -16.90 -7.10 -7.84
N ALA A 727 -18.04 -6.42 -7.64
CA ALA A 727 -19.21 -6.57 -8.49
C ALA A 727 -18.96 -6.05 -9.91
N GLU A 728 -18.24 -4.94 -10.06
CA GLU A 728 -17.80 -4.38 -11.35
C GLU A 728 -16.84 -5.33 -12.07
N TYR A 729 -15.83 -5.84 -11.36
CA TYR A 729 -14.90 -6.84 -11.90
C TYR A 729 -15.64 -8.05 -12.50
N VAL A 730 -16.59 -8.62 -11.75
CA VAL A 730 -17.38 -9.76 -12.21
C VAL A 730 -18.28 -9.36 -13.39
N SER A 731 -18.93 -8.21 -13.33
CA SER A 731 -19.82 -7.73 -14.40
C SER A 731 -19.07 -7.40 -15.70
N ALA A 732 -17.78 -7.07 -15.60
CA ALA A 732 -16.88 -6.83 -16.73
C ALA A 732 -16.31 -8.12 -17.35
N GLY A 733 -16.75 -9.30 -16.91
CA GLY A 733 -16.29 -10.60 -17.42
C GLY A 733 -15.29 -11.32 -16.52
N GLY A 734 -14.97 -10.76 -15.35
CA GLY A 734 -14.09 -11.38 -14.37
C GLY A 734 -14.72 -12.59 -13.66
N HIS A 735 -13.89 -13.52 -13.21
CA HIS A 735 -14.32 -14.67 -12.43
C HIS A 735 -13.82 -14.56 -10.98
N LEU A 736 -14.71 -14.28 -10.05
CA LEU A 736 -14.40 -14.19 -8.62
C LEU A 736 -14.64 -15.53 -7.94
N VAL A 737 -13.71 -15.97 -7.10
CA VAL A 737 -13.88 -17.08 -6.15
C VAL A 737 -13.67 -16.52 -4.76
N THR A 738 -14.63 -16.68 -3.86
CA THR A 738 -14.43 -16.37 -2.43
C THR A 738 -14.81 -17.58 -1.58
N THR A 739 -14.44 -17.54 -0.30
CA THR A 739 -14.60 -18.67 0.61
C THR A 739 -15.52 -18.34 1.77
N TYR A 740 -15.76 -19.34 2.60
CA TYR A 740 -16.30 -19.16 3.93
C TYR A 740 -15.65 -17.98 4.66
N PHE A 741 -16.44 -17.34 5.51
CA PHE A 741 -16.04 -16.21 6.35
C PHE A 741 -15.57 -14.93 5.62
N SER A 742 -15.84 -14.82 4.32
CA SER A 742 -15.70 -13.57 3.55
C SER A 742 -16.96 -12.69 3.61
N GLY A 743 -16.80 -11.36 3.49
CA GLY A 743 -17.89 -10.40 3.38
C GLY A 743 -18.77 -10.31 4.63
N ILE A 744 -18.19 -10.54 5.81
CA ILE A 744 -18.92 -10.61 7.07
C ILE A 744 -19.09 -9.23 7.68
N VAL A 745 -18.02 -8.43 7.66
CA VAL A 745 -17.98 -7.13 8.34
C VAL A 745 -17.56 -5.99 7.41
N ASP A 746 -17.92 -4.77 7.78
CA ASP A 746 -17.44 -3.53 7.14
C ASP A 746 -16.07 -3.07 7.71
N GLU A 747 -15.59 -1.91 7.30
CA GLU A 747 -14.31 -1.33 7.76
C GLU A 747 -14.25 -1.01 9.27
N PHE A 748 -15.38 -1.01 9.97
CA PHE A 748 -15.49 -0.79 11.41
C PHE A 748 -15.69 -2.09 12.18
N ASP A 749 -15.52 -3.24 11.51
CA ASP A 749 -15.78 -4.56 12.09
C ASP A 749 -17.26 -4.73 12.50
N HIS A 750 -18.18 -4.03 11.82
CA HIS A 750 -19.61 -4.21 12.02
C HIS A 750 -20.12 -5.28 11.08
N ALA A 751 -20.81 -6.28 11.63
CA ALA A 751 -21.47 -7.28 10.81
C ALA A 751 -22.49 -6.63 9.87
N TRP A 752 -22.37 -6.93 8.58
CA TRP A 752 -23.37 -6.55 7.60
C TRP A 752 -24.72 -7.17 7.97
N PRO A 753 -25.80 -6.38 8.11
CA PRO A 753 -27.08 -6.90 8.57
C PRO A 753 -27.73 -7.83 7.55
N GLY A 754 -28.51 -8.79 8.05
CA GLY A 754 -29.17 -9.83 7.24
C GLY A 754 -28.45 -11.18 7.36
N ALA A 755 -28.44 -11.94 6.26
CA ALA A 755 -27.73 -13.21 6.17
C ALA A 755 -26.33 -13.04 5.56
N TYR A 756 -25.42 -13.94 5.91
CA TYR A 756 -24.04 -13.98 5.41
C TYR A 756 -23.95 -14.61 4.00
N PRO A 757 -22.89 -14.37 3.23
CA PRO A 757 -21.86 -13.32 3.42
C PRO A 757 -22.45 -11.94 3.11
N GLY A 758 -22.63 -11.08 4.11
CA GLY A 758 -23.51 -9.91 4.02
C GLY A 758 -23.16 -8.93 2.89
N ALA A 759 -21.87 -8.63 2.69
CA ALA A 759 -21.43 -7.75 1.60
C ALA A 759 -21.51 -8.40 0.21
N LEU A 760 -21.45 -9.74 0.13
CA LEU A 760 -21.27 -10.46 -1.15
C LEU A 760 -22.47 -11.34 -1.53
N ARG A 761 -23.49 -11.45 -0.66
CA ARG A 761 -24.62 -12.38 -0.81
C ARG A 761 -25.36 -12.21 -2.15
N ASP A 762 -25.55 -10.98 -2.59
CA ASP A 762 -26.33 -10.66 -3.79
C ASP A 762 -25.52 -10.98 -5.05
N LEU A 763 -24.21 -10.71 -5.03
CA LEU A 763 -23.28 -11.09 -6.09
C LEU A 763 -23.21 -12.61 -6.26
N LEU A 764 -23.16 -13.34 -5.13
CA LEU A 764 -23.05 -14.79 -5.06
C LEU A 764 -24.38 -15.53 -5.26
N GLY A 765 -25.52 -14.88 -5.01
CA GLY A 765 -26.86 -15.49 -5.08
C GLY A 765 -27.11 -16.56 -4.01
N ILE A 766 -26.49 -16.41 -2.84
CA ILE A 766 -26.62 -17.35 -1.72
C ILE A 766 -26.95 -16.61 -0.42
N ARG A 767 -27.41 -17.35 0.60
CA ARG A 767 -27.49 -16.87 1.98
C ARG A 767 -27.05 -17.96 2.96
N VAL A 768 -26.46 -17.54 4.08
CA VAL A 768 -26.05 -18.37 5.22
C VAL A 768 -26.55 -17.67 6.48
N GLU A 769 -27.35 -18.37 7.30
CA GLU A 769 -27.92 -17.80 8.52
C GLU A 769 -26.98 -17.90 9.74
N GLU A 770 -26.18 -18.96 9.79
CA GLU A 770 -25.29 -19.25 10.92
C GLU A 770 -23.99 -19.92 10.44
N PHE A 771 -22.90 -19.65 11.16
CA PHE A 771 -21.63 -20.34 10.96
C PHE A 771 -21.64 -21.69 11.68
N ALA A 772 -21.08 -22.73 11.06
CA ALA A 772 -20.95 -24.05 11.66
C ALA A 772 -19.48 -24.53 11.66
N PRO A 773 -18.61 -23.94 12.51
CA PRO A 773 -17.23 -24.39 12.64
C PRO A 773 -17.16 -25.84 13.10
N LEU A 774 -16.11 -26.55 12.67
CA LEU A 774 -15.91 -27.97 12.96
C LEU A 774 -14.86 -28.15 14.06
N LEU A 775 -15.08 -29.14 14.93
CA LEU A 775 -14.10 -29.54 15.94
C LEU A 775 -12.87 -30.20 15.29
N ASP A 776 -11.74 -30.15 15.98
CA ASP A 776 -10.51 -30.81 15.55
C ASP A 776 -10.76 -32.31 15.28
N GLY A 777 -10.31 -32.78 14.11
CA GLY A 777 -10.48 -34.17 13.67
C GLY A 777 -11.87 -34.51 13.09
N VAL A 778 -12.83 -33.60 13.11
CA VAL A 778 -14.13 -33.76 12.43
C VAL A 778 -14.01 -33.26 10.98
N SER A 779 -14.53 -34.04 10.04
CA SER A 779 -14.64 -33.65 8.64
C SER A 779 -16.05 -33.88 8.09
N VAL A 780 -16.42 -33.08 7.10
CA VAL A 780 -17.72 -33.16 6.41
C VAL A 780 -17.49 -33.64 4.97
N PRO A 781 -17.99 -34.82 4.59
CA PRO A 781 -17.77 -35.34 3.24
C PRO A 781 -18.64 -34.61 2.22
N LEU A 782 -18.09 -34.36 1.04
CA LEU A 782 -18.77 -33.71 -0.08
C LEU A 782 -19.21 -34.71 -1.16
N THR A 783 -20.12 -34.29 -2.03
CA THR A 783 -20.66 -35.11 -3.13
C THR A 783 -19.64 -35.40 -4.22
N ASN A 784 -18.61 -34.55 -4.38
CA ASN A 784 -17.51 -34.75 -5.34
C ASN A 784 -16.40 -35.68 -4.81
N GLY A 785 -16.56 -36.27 -3.62
CA GLY A 785 -15.59 -37.19 -3.01
C GLY A 785 -14.52 -36.52 -2.16
N THR A 786 -14.46 -35.19 -2.10
CA THR A 786 -13.61 -34.45 -1.15
C THR A 786 -14.24 -34.36 0.24
N SER A 787 -13.54 -33.76 1.20
CA SER A 787 -14.07 -33.48 2.54
C SER A 787 -13.63 -32.12 3.04
N GLY A 788 -14.55 -31.39 3.66
CA GLY A 788 -14.27 -30.15 4.39
C GLY A 788 -13.79 -30.40 5.82
N THR A 789 -12.98 -29.49 6.35
CA THR A 789 -12.50 -29.44 7.74
C THR A 789 -12.59 -28.01 8.26
N LEU A 790 -12.36 -27.77 9.56
CA LEU A 790 -12.33 -26.45 10.23
C LEU A 790 -13.65 -25.66 10.21
N TRP A 791 -14.32 -25.57 9.07
CA TRP A 791 -15.48 -24.75 8.82
C TRP A 791 -16.52 -25.50 7.99
N SER A 792 -17.79 -25.24 8.25
CA SER A 792 -18.90 -25.62 7.39
C SER A 792 -20.02 -24.59 7.54
N GLU A 793 -20.95 -24.56 6.59
CA GLU A 793 -22.08 -23.62 6.61
C GLU A 793 -23.33 -24.27 6.03
N ARG A 794 -24.50 -23.79 6.45
CA ARG A 794 -25.77 -24.12 5.81
C ARG A 794 -26.07 -23.09 4.74
N VAL A 795 -25.56 -23.35 3.54
CA VAL A 795 -25.77 -22.49 2.38
C VAL A 795 -27.17 -22.73 1.81
N GLU A 796 -27.90 -21.66 1.53
CA GLU A 796 -29.14 -21.69 0.76
C GLU A 796 -28.96 -20.87 -0.51
N VAL A 797 -29.42 -21.42 -1.64
CA VAL A 797 -29.41 -20.71 -2.93
C VAL A 797 -30.60 -19.77 -3.00
N THR A 798 -30.35 -18.49 -3.29
CA THR A 798 -31.39 -17.45 -3.42
C THR A 798 -31.62 -17.00 -4.85
N ASP A 799 -30.68 -17.29 -5.77
CA ASP A 799 -30.79 -16.95 -7.18
C ASP A 799 -30.77 -18.22 -8.07
N PRO A 800 -31.73 -18.39 -9.00
CA PRO A 800 -31.78 -19.55 -9.89
C PRO A 800 -30.58 -19.69 -10.85
N ALA A 801 -29.78 -18.63 -11.04
CA ALA A 801 -28.56 -18.66 -11.84
C ALA A 801 -27.38 -19.36 -11.13
N VAL A 802 -27.52 -19.68 -9.83
CA VAL A 802 -26.48 -20.39 -9.07
C VAL A 802 -26.44 -21.87 -9.44
N LYS A 803 -25.27 -22.34 -9.84
CA LYS A 803 -24.94 -23.75 -10.04
C LYS A 803 -24.24 -24.29 -8.80
N VAL A 804 -24.72 -25.42 -8.29
CA VAL A 804 -24.05 -26.16 -7.20
C VAL A 804 -23.03 -27.12 -7.82
N LEU A 805 -21.75 -26.86 -7.58
CA LEU A 805 -20.64 -27.67 -8.09
C LEU A 805 -20.36 -28.87 -7.17
N ALA A 806 -20.51 -28.67 -5.86
CA ALA A 806 -20.46 -29.73 -4.85
C ALA A 806 -21.41 -29.40 -3.70
N GLY A 807 -21.97 -30.42 -3.07
CA GLY A 807 -22.82 -30.31 -1.88
C GLY A 807 -22.25 -31.09 -0.70
N TYR A 808 -22.68 -30.79 0.52
CA TYR A 808 -22.45 -31.66 1.66
C TYR A 808 -23.30 -32.93 1.53
N ARG A 809 -22.78 -34.08 1.95
CA ARG A 809 -23.52 -35.35 1.82
C ARG A 809 -24.73 -35.46 2.75
N ASP A 810 -24.74 -34.72 3.85
CA ASP A 810 -25.86 -34.59 4.77
C ASP A 810 -26.86 -33.50 4.34
N GLY A 811 -26.54 -32.70 3.32
CA GLY A 811 -27.46 -31.81 2.61
C GLY A 811 -26.92 -30.40 2.39
N GLY A 812 -27.40 -29.74 1.33
CA GLY A 812 -27.06 -28.35 1.00
C GLY A 812 -25.82 -28.17 0.12
N PRO A 813 -25.65 -27.01 -0.52
CA PRO A 813 -24.46 -26.65 -1.30
C PRO A 813 -23.21 -26.45 -0.42
N ALA A 814 -22.06 -26.88 -0.93
CA ALA A 814 -20.75 -26.63 -0.32
C ALA A 814 -19.83 -25.79 -1.25
N VAL A 815 -20.02 -25.94 -2.56
CA VAL A 815 -19.34 -25.14 -3.58
C VAL A 815 -20.38 -24.68 -4.59
N THR A 816 -20.49 -23.37 -4.78
CA THR A 816 -21.45 -22.77 -5.72
C THR A 816 -20.75 -21.85 -6.70
N ARG A 817 -21.38 -21.61 -7.85
CA ARG A 817 -20.96 -20.64 -8.86
C ARG A 817 -22.17 -19.99 -9.51
N ARG A 818 -22.26 -18.67 -9.48
CA ARG A 818 -23.28 -17.87 -10.17
C ARG A 818 -22.68 -17.22 -11.40
N GLU A 819 -23.35 -17.34 -12.54
CA GLU A 819 -22.96 -16.64 -13.77
C GLU A 819 -23.55 -15.23 -13.80
N VAL A 820 -22.74 -14.24 -14.19
CA VAL A 820 -23.10 -12.81 -14.24
C VAL A 820 -22.57 -12.22 -15.53
N GLY A 821 -23.42 -12.10 -16.55
CA GLY A 821 -22.96 -11.73 -17.89
C GLY A 821 -21.95 -12.75 -18.42
N GLU A 822 -20.76 -12.27 -18.79
CA GLU A 822 -19.63 -13.13 -19.21
C GLU A 822 -18.76 -13.60 -18.02
N GLY A 823 -18.91 -13.00 -16.84
CA GLY A 823 -18.17 -13.35 -15.64
C GLY A 823 -18.89 -14.32 -14.71
N SER A 824 -18.29 -14.60 -13.55
CA SER A 824 -18.94 -15.41 -12.51
C SER A 824 -18.47 -15.08 -11.09
N ALA A 825 -19.28 -15.45 -10.11
CA ALA A 825 -18.93 -15.39 -8.69
C ALA A 825 -19.15 -16.76 -8.04
N ALA A 826 -18.10 -17.33 -7.44
CA ALA A 826 -18.10 -18.64 -6.80
C ALA A 826 -17.87 -18.55 -5.29
N TYR A 827 -18.44 -19.51 -4.57
CA TYR A 827 -18.34 -19.61 -3.11
C TYR A 827 -17.90 -21.02 -2.69
N VAL A 828 -16.91 -21.10 -1.80
CA VAL A 828 -16.46 -22.35 -1.17
C VAL A 828 -16.69 -22.28 0.34
N SER A 829 -17.73 -22.93 0.84
CA SER A 829 -18.23 -22.75 2.21
C SER A 829 -17.54 -23.64 3.27
N THR A 830 -16.36 -24.19 2.96
CA THR A 830 -15.60 -25.05 3.88
C THR A 830 -14.12 -25.06 3.51
N ARG A 831 -13.23 -25.38 4.47
CA ARG A 831 -11.81 -25.56 4.19
C ARG A 831 -11.54 -26.93 3.58
N LEU A 832 -11.09 -26.94 2.33
CA LEU A 832 -10.77 -28.16 1.57
C LEU A 832 -9.29 -28.55 1.62
N GLY A 833 -8.41 -27.61 1.99
CA GLY A 833 -6.95 -27.77 1.86
C GLY A 833 -6.51 -27.91 0.40
N PRO A 834 -5.20 -27.96 0.12
CA PRO A 834 -4.67 -27.86 -1.24
C PRO A 834 -5.14 -29.03 -2.12
N HIS A 835 -5.19 -30.26 -1.59
CA HIS A 835 -5.64 -31.44 -2.32
C HIS A 835 -7.14 -31.42 -2.65
N GLY A 836 -7.99 -30.95 -1.72
CA GLY A 836 -9.43 -30.84 -1.96
C GLY A 836 -9.75 -29.71 -2.94
N LEU A 837 -9.04 -28.58 -2.85
CA LEU A 837 -9.13 -27.47 -3.80
C LEU A 837 -8.76 -27.90 -5.22
N ALA A 838 -7.72 -28.71 -5.37
CA ALA A 838 -7.34 -29.24 -6.68
C ALA A 838 -8.49 -29.98 -7.38
N ALA A 839 -9.42 -30.62 -6.65
CA ALA A 839 -10.55 -31.35 -7.24
C ALA A 839 -11.67 -30.44 -7.78
N ILE A 840 -11.74 -29.17 -7.38
CA ILE A 840 -12.75 -28.20 -7.86
C ILE A 840 -12.17 -27.14 -8.80
N LEU A 841 -10.84 -27.02 -8.89
CA LEU A 841 -10.18 -25.97 -9.68
C LEU A 841 -10.55 -26.02 -11.17
N ASP A 842 -10.72 -27.20 -11.77
CA ASP A 842 -11.07 -27.30 -13.19
C ASP A 842 -12.43 -26.64 -13.49
N ASP A 843 -13.41 -26.79 -12.59
CA ASP A 843 -14.74 -26.17 -12.72
C ASP A 843 -14.71 -24.65 -12.55
N LEU A 844 -13.65 -24.10 -11.95
CA LEU A 844 -13.44 -22.67 -11.74
C LEU A 844 -12.58 -22.04 -12.85
N LEU A 845 -11.54 -22.74 -13.30
CA LEU A 845 -10.57 -22.26 -14.30
C LEU A 845 -11.08 -22.36 -15.74
N LEU A 846 -11.83 -23.42 -16.08
CA LEU A 846 -12.32 -23.64 -17.45
C LEU A 846 -13.23 -22.51 -17.94
N PRO A 847 -14.23 -22.02 -17.18
CA PRO A 847 -15.03 -20.87 -17.58
C PRO A 847 -14.20 -19.60 -17.78
N ALA A 848 -13.19 -19.38 -16.94
CA ALA A 848 -12.28 -18.25 -17.04
C ALA A 848 -11.28 -18.36 -18.21
N GLY A 849 -11.22 -19.52 -18.87
CA GLY A 849 -10.24 -19.78 -19.93
C GLY A 849 -8.78 -19.75 -19.45
N ALA A 850 -8.55 -19.84 -18.14
CA ALA A 850 -7.21 -19.86 -17.55
C ALA A 850 -6.62 -21.26 -17.68
N THR A 851 -5.47 -21.39 -18.34
CA THR A 851 -4.86 -22.69 -18.64
C THR A 851 -3.39 -22.75 -18.26
N SER A 852 -2.89 -23.96 -17.99
CA SER A 852 -1.49 -24.19 -17.61
C SER A 852 -0.58 -24.04 -18.82
N GLU A 853 0.45 -23.20 -18.70
CA GLU A 853 1.56 -23.09 -19.66
C GLU A 853 2.51 -24.29 -19.59
N LEU A 854 2.42 -25.11 -18.54
CA LEU A 854 3.24 -26.30 -18.37
C LEU A 854 2.57 -27.54 -19.01
N PRO A 855 3.39 -28.42 -19.63
CA PRO A 855 2.99 -29.78 -19.99
C PRO A 855 2.41 -30.53 -18.79
N ALA A 856 1.47 -31.45 -19.04
CA ALA A 856 0.70 -32.13 -18.00
C ALA A 856 1.58 -32.90 -17.00
N GLU A 857 2.67 -33.49 -17.47
CA GLU A 857 3.64 -34.27 -16.71
C GLU A 857 4.49 -33.45 -15.71
N LEU A 858 4.56 -32.12 -15.91
CA LEU A 858 5.29 -31.17 -15.07
C LEU A 858 4.41 -30.48 -14.02
N ARG A 859 3.08 -30.49 -14.21
CA ARG A 859 2.13 -29.86 -13.27
C ARG A 859 2.29 -30.47 -11.88
N GLY A 860 2.37 -29.61 -10.86
CA GLY A 860 2.65 -30.02 -9.48
C GLY A 860 4.10 -30.38 -9.15
N LYS A 861 4.96 -30.58 -10.15
CA LYS A 861 6.40 -30.87 -9.93
C LYS A 861 7.29 -29.66 -10.20
N VAL A 862 6.85 -28.79 -11.10
CA VAL A 862 7.58 -27.59 -11.54
C VAL A 862 6.69 -26.38 -11.36
N GLU A 863 7.21 -25.34 -10.72
CA GLU A 863 6.65 -23.99 -10.79
C GLU A 863 7.26 -23.26 -11.99
N LEU A 864 6.41 -22.56 -12.73
CA LEU A 864 6.83 -21.65 -13.78
C LEU A 864 6.66 -20.20 -13.30
N ALA A 865 7.73 -19.43 -13.34
CA ALA A 865 7.68 -17.98 -13.22
C ALA A 865 8.29 -17.33 -14.47
N VAL A 866 7.74 -16.19 -14.89
CA VAL A 866 8.11 -15.54 -16.15
C VAL A 866 8.49 -14.09 -15.89
N ARG A 867 9.65 -13.69 -16.39
CA ARG A 867 10.20 -12.35 -16.23
C ARG A 867 10.80 -11.87 -17.54
N GLY A 868 10.04 -11.06 -18.26
CA GLY A 868 10.37 -10.68 -19.64
C GLY A 868 10.57 -11.93 -20.52
N PRO A 869 11.73 -12.08 -21.19
CA PRO A 869 12.01 -13.27 -22.00
C PRO A 869 12.38 -14.52 -21.17
N ALA A 870 12.75 -14.35 -19.90
CA ALA A 870 13.23 -15.46 -19.08
C ALA A 870 12.08 -16.27 -18.46
N ARG A 871 12.13 -17.59 -18.65
CA ARG A 871 11.23 -18.58 -18.02
C ARG A 871 12.00 -19.37 -16.97
N PHE A 872 11.59 -19.21 -15.71
CA PHE A 872 12.17 -19.90 -14.57
C PHE A 872 11.36 -21.18 -14.29
N LEU A 873 11.99 -22.33 -14.48
CA LEU A 873 11.45 -23.65 -14.16
C LEU A 873 12.03 -24.08 -12.81
N ILE A 874 11.21 -24.00 -11.76
CA ILE A 874 11.63 -24.19 -10.37
C ILE A 874 11.13 -25.56 -9.89
N ASN A 875 12.04 -26.42 -9.42
CA ASN A 875 11.68 -27.76 -8.97
C ASN A 875 10.99 -27.72 -7.60
N ARG A 876 9.75 -28.21 -7.52
CA ARG A 876 8.98 -28.33 -6.28
C ARG A 876 9.24 -29.65 -5.53
N THR A 877 10.02 -30.56 -6.12
CA THR A 877 10.28 -31.91 -5.61
C THR A 877 11.71 -32.10 -5.12
N ASP A 878 11.92 -33.19 -4.38
CA ASP A 878 13.23 -33.61 -3.88
C ASP A 878 14.03 -34.48 -4.86
N GLU A 879 13.46 -34.77 -6.02
CA GLU A 879 14.03 -35.59 -7.08
C GLU A 879 14.24 -34.78 -8.36
N PRO A 880 15.16 -35.18 -9.27
CA PRO A 880 15.26 -34.58 -10.59
C PRO A 880 13.97 -34.76 -11.40
N VAL A 881 13.62 -33.77 -12.22
CA VAL A 881 12.45 -33.80 -13.09
C VAL A 881 12.88 -33.79 -14.55
N ASP A 882 12.25 -34.64 -15.36
CA ASP A 882 12.48 -34.72 -16.81
C ASP A 882 11.87 -33.50 -17.51
N LEU A 883 12.69 -32.75 -18.25
CA LEU A 883 12.30 -31.58 -19.03
C LEU A 883 12.40 -31.84 -20.54
N SER A 884 12.58 -33.08 -21.00
CA SER A 884 12.77 -33.41 -22.42
C SER A 884 11.64 -32.94 -23.35
N GLY A 885 10.44 -32.71 -22.80
CA GLY A 885 9.29 -32.15 -23.51
C GLY A 885 9.22 -30.61 -23.53
N VAL A 886 10.14 -29.91 -22.88
CA VAL A 886 10.17 -28.44 -22.80
C VAL A 886 11.16 -27.89 -23.83
N PRO A 887 10.71 -27.08 -24.81
CA PRO A 887 11.59 -26.47 -25.80
C PRO A 887 12.73 -25.68 -25.13
N ASP A 888 13.92 -25.79 -25.70
CA ASP A 888 15.13 -25.05 -25.31
C ASP A 888 15.62 -25.27 -23.87
N ALA A 889 14.98 -26.17 -23.12
CA ALA A 889 15.41 -26.60 -21.80
C ALA A 889 16.41 -27.78 -21.88
N PRO A 890 17.35 -27.89 -20.93
CA PRO A 890 18.11 -29.13 -20.74
C PRO A 890 17.16 -30.29 -20.41
N ALA A 891 17.56 -31.53 -20.71
CA ALA A 891 16.72 -32.71 -20.49
C ALA A 891 16.33 -32.95 -19.01
N THR A 892 17.02 -32.34 -18.06
CA THR A 892 16.79 -32.59 -16.63
C THR A 892 16.85 -31.30 -15.82
N LEU A 893 15.83 -31.09 -15.00
CA LEU A 893 15.80 -30.12 -13.90
C LEU A 893 16.34 -30.81 -12.64
N PRO A 894 17.48 -30.35 -12.06
CA PRO A 894 18.04 -30.98 -10.86
C PRO A 894 17.07 -30.95 -9.67
N ALA A 895 17.21 -31.92 -8.77
CA ALA A 895 16.49 -31.95 -7.49
C ALA A 895 16.70 -30.64 -6.73
N ARG A 896 15.60 -30.03 -6.23
CA ARG A 896 15.63 -28.71 -5.56
C ARG A 896 16.36 -27.62 -6.38
N GLY A 897 16.37 -27.73 -7.71
CA GLY A 897 17.07 -26.86 -8.64
C GLY A 897 16.17 -25.89 -9.38
N VAL A 898 16.79 -25.01 -10.17
CA VAL A 898 16.11 -24.08 -11.08
C VAL A 898 16.80 -24.14 -12.44
N VAL A 899 16.02 -24.24 -13.51
CA VAL A 899 16.47 -24.08 -14.90
C VAL A 899 15.86 -22.78 -15.43
N ILE A 900 16.63 -22.02 -16.21
CA ILE A 900 16.19 -20.76 -16.81
C ILE A 900 16.31 -20.91 -18.32
N VAL A 901 15.20 -20.72 -19.03
CA VAL A 901 15.10 -20.78 -20.49
C VAL A 901 14.84 -19.36 -21.03
N ARG A 902 15.35 -19.04 -22.21
CA ARG A 902 15.22 -17.74 -22.87
C ARG A 902 14.47 -17.85 -24.18
#